data_AF-A0A511JBT2-F1
#
_entry.id   AF-A0A511JBT2-F1
#
_cell.length_a   1.000
_cell.length_b   1.000
_cell.length_c   1.000
_cell.angle_alpha   90.00
_cell.angle_beta   90.00
_cell.angle_gamma   90.00
#
_symmetry.space_group_name_H-M   'P 1'
#
loop_
_entity.id
_entity.type
_entity.pdbx_description
1 polymer ?
#
loop_
_entity_poly.entity_id
_entity_poly.type
_entity_poly.pdbx_seq_one_letter_code
_entity_poly.pdbx_strand_id
1 'polypeptide(L)'
;MRRRTLTAVVAALVTALVATPASAGADAGAAAVLDPTPVATSASATVPVAADSTSRTTSLPLAGIDRASLPDLSLPVEVEPSDGTLGPQSRLGTLAVLTPASTTAGFDVLGVTWSDQRADVTRVLVRTREAGTWSDWTPVDLDAEQPDAGTPEAATNRPGTEPMVRSGSDGLQVRVETATGAAPAGLAATLVDVGLEQAAREGTTLVPSESGLAPSRLAPSLVTRAQWHADESLRKPILWNSTIKAVVVHHTVNSNTYSQAQAPALVRGIYLYHIKGRGWSDVGYHFLVDRFGTVYEGRAGSIDKIPLGVHSGGFNTDTIGIAMIGDFTSYTPPDAALRSVAQVAAWKLATYGRDPLGTAILTAREGSTHPIRKPGWTGPLPTIMGHRDAGSTACPGQLLYNRLNLVRDYAAQQVQRAQARVATAAGPPGTPLVAEVYGVRSESWTATVRSVCDATVVRTLAGAGRGWAPVSWDQRLGDGTQAPAGVYEVQITHLGVTDSVFVEALPKGGSGGEACGIARWGGADRWATAAAIGRLAQRTSDEVVLVAGTQSSIVDGLVAAPFARWRSAPVLLSEQDALPAATVAEIKRRSPSTVWLVGGKGVLGPKLVKQLRKLGVDEVRRIAGADRYGTAAAVAARMPASSSAVVASGAQANLVDAATVGGAAAAREMPIVLTAPHNLPAVSRDVLTKRGVRDVTIVGGTGAVSDGVADALRSSLGADVRRLAGDDRYGTALATASAFAEKVGTARVTVANGADSSLIDSVTAGALGRLALIVPFTGDARVTAWLDKNAVTTVDVVGGAGVVPPSTVAEFARAMR
;
A
#
# COMPACT_ATOMS: atom_id res chain seq x y z
N MET A 1 -24.31 -45.17 39.41
CA MET A 1 -24.16 -43.76 39.88
C MET A 1 -23.92 -42.89 38.64
N ARG A 2 -24.49 -41.68 38.50
CA ARG A 2 -23.89 -40.36 38.85
C ARG A 2 -22.39 -40.28 38.48
N ARG A 3 -21.88 -39.29 37.73
CA ARG A 3 -22.48 -38.06 37.14
C ARG A 3 -21.63 -37.55 35.95
N ARG A 4 -22.26 -36.67 35.14
CA ARG A 4 -21.75 -35.45 34.44
C ARG A 4 -20.34 -34.94 34.88
N THR A 5 -19.53 -34.25 34.08
CA THR A 5 -19.73 -33.50 32.80
C THR A 5 -18.40 -33.55 31.97
N LEU A 6 -17.99 -32.71 30.99
CA LEU A 6 -18.37 -31.36 30.49
C LEU A 6 -18.16 -31.26 28.94
N THR A 7 -17.96 -30.06 28.39
CA THR A 7 -18.10 -29.73 26.95
C THR A 7 -16.94 -28.89 26.40
N ALA A 8 -16.50 -29.14 25.15
CA ALA A 8 -15.99 -28.20 24.13
C ALA A 8 -15.59 -29.02 22.86
N VAL A 9 -15.48 -28.53 21.60
CA VAL A 9 -15.21 -27.19 21.06
C VAL A 9 -16.02 -26.91 19.77
N VAL A 10 -16.45 -25.64 19.64
CA VAL A 10 -16.77 -24.81 18.44
C VAL A 10 -16.55 -25.40 17.03
N ALA A 11 -17.58 -25.34 16.18
CA ALA A 11 -17.61 -24.62 14.87
C ALA A 11 -18.99 -24.72 14.19
N ALA A 12 -19.31 -23.78 13.29
CA ALA A 12 -20.51 -23.81 12.45
C ALA A 12 -20.13 -23.51 10.98
N LEU A 13 -20.95 -23.95 10.01
CA LEU A 13 -21.48 -23.11 8.91
C LEU A 13 -22.54 -23.84 8.05
N VAL A 14 -23.10 -23.19 7.01
CA VAL A 14 -24.30 -23.62 6.24
C VAL A 14 -24.12 -23.45 4.69
N THR A 15 -24.78 -24.27 3.84
CA THR A 15 -24.53 -24.36 2.36
C THR A 15 -25.73 -24.56 1.36
N ALA A 16 -26.12 -23.54 0.56
CA ALA A 16 -26.84 -23.51 -0.73
C ALA A 16 -26.58 -22.19 -1.55
N LEU A 17 -26.53 -22.20 -2.90
CA LEU A 17 -25.89 -21.18 -3.81
C LEU A 17 -26.77 -20.00 -4.30
N VAL A 18 -26.15 -19.01 -4.96
CA VAL A 18 -26.77 -18.19 -6.01
C VAL A 18 -27.12 -19.09 -7.21
N ALA A 19 -28.12 -18.72 -8.02
CA ALA A 19 -28.16 -19.15 -9.42
C ALA A 19 -28.22 -17.93 -10.35
N THR A 20 -27.08 -17.62 -10.96
CA THR A 20 -26.94 -16.75 -12.16
C THR A 20 -27.28 -17.55 -13.44
N PRO A 21 -27.36 -16.94 -14.64
CA PRO A 21 -28.10 -15.75 -15.07
C PRO A 21 -28.81 -16.01 -16.44
N ALA A 22 -29.42 -15.00 -17.08
CA ALA A 22 -29.61 -14.87 -18.55
C ALA A 22 -30.46 -13.60 -18.87
N SER A 23 -30.41 -12.96 -20.05
CA SER A 23 -29.40 -12.84 -21.14
C SER A 23 -29.89 -11.83 -22.20
N ALA A 24 -29.02 -11.43 -23.14
CA ALA A 24 -29.28 -10.64 -24.37
C ALA A 24 -29.65 -9.13 -24.18
N GLY A 25 -29.35 -8.24 -25.13
CA GLY A 25 -28.53 -8.39 -26.35
C GLY A 25 -28.68 -7.21 -27.34
N ALA A 26 -27.77 -7.10 -28.32
CA ALA A 26 -27.79 -6.23 -29.53
C ALA A 26 -27.93 -4.68 -29.30
N ASP A 27 -27.51 -3.78 -30.21
CA ASP A 27 -27.31 -3.90 -31.66
C ASP A 27 -26.21 -2.93 -32.20
N ALA A 28 -26.04 -2.83 -33.52
CA ALA A 28 -24.88 -2.23 -34.20
C ALA A 28 -25.04 -0.79 -34.76
N GLY A 29 -23.91 -0.15 -35.11
CA GLY A 29 -23.84 1.09 -35.90
C GLY A 29 -22.40 1.62 -36.07
N ALA A 30 -21.98 1.99 -37.29
CA ALA A 30 -20.60 2.42 -37.59
C ALA A 30 -20.50 3.43 -38.74
N ALA A 31 -19.58 4.42 -38.64
CA ALA A 31 -19.15 5.31 -39.72
C ALA A 31 -17.79 5.98 -39.42
N ALA A 32 -17.10 6.44 -40.49
CA ALA A 32 -15.76 7.08 -40.54
C ALA A 32 -15.43 8.07 -39.39
N VAL A 33 -14.24 8.07 -38.76
CA VAL A 33 -12.85 8.21 -39.28
C VAL A 33 -12.49 9.62 -39.74
N LEU A 34 -11.71 10.31 -38.90
CA LEU A 34 -10.74 11.36 -39.24
C LEU A 34 -9.53 11.18 -38.29
N ASP A 35 -8.30 11.23 -38.82
CA ASP A 35 -7.08 10.99 -38.03
C ASP A 35 -6.74 12.14 -37.08
N PRO A 36 -6.57 11.90 -35.76
CA PRO A 36 -5.79 12.76 -34.91
C PRO A 36 -4.29 12.47 -35.08
N THR A 37 -3.49 13.53 -35.15
CA THR A 37 -2.01 13.47 -35.06
C THR A 37 -1.54 12.59 -33.90
N PRO A 38 -0.42 11.85 -34.04
CA PRO A 38 0.06 10.97 -32.97
C PRO A 38 0.29 11.74 -31.68
N VAL A 39 -0.52 11.43 -30.66
CA VAL A 39 -0.35 11.94 -29.31
C VAL A 39 1.04 11.51 -28.82
N ALA A 40 1.88 12.48 -28.48
CA ALA A 40 3.19 12.20 -27.91
C ALA A 40 3.00 11.38 -26.62
N THR A 41 3.49 10.15 -26.60
CA THR A 41 3.44 9.27 -25.44
C THR A 41 4.17 9.94 -24.29
N SER A 42 3.42 10.39 -23.27
CA SER A 42 3.98 11.04 -22.09
C SER A 42 4.94 10.07 -21.40
N ALA A 43 6.18 10.53 -21.19
CA ALA A 43 7.18 9.79 -20.43
C ALA A 43 6.70 9.49 -19.00
N SER A 44 7.37 8.54 -18.34
CA SER A 44 7.20 8.33 -16.90
C SER A 44 7.43 9.64 -16.14
N ALA A 45 6.35 10.22 -15.61
CA ALA A 45 6.37 11.55 -15.03
C ALA A 45 6.97 11.51 -13.62
N THR A 46 8.31 11.63 -13.55
CA THR A 46 8.95 12.21 -12.37
C THR A 46 8.41 13.62 -12.19
N VAL A 47 7.44 13.79 -11.28
CA VAL A 47 6.76 15.07 -11.05
C VAL A 47 7.79 16.13 -10.67
N PRO A 48 7.89 17.24 -11.42
CA PRO A 48 8.64 18.41 -10.96
C PRO A 48 7.89 18.99 -9.77
N VAL A 49 8.44 18.83 -8.57
CA VAL A 49 7.97 19.56 -7.40
C VAL A 49 8.47 21.00 -7.52
N ALA A 50 7.62 21.97 -7.15
CA ALA A 50 8.05 23.34 -6.90
C ALA A 50 9.28 23.35 -5.96
N ALA A 51 10.21 24.28 -6.17
CA ALA A 51 11.34 24.42 -5.24
C ALA A 51 10.81 24.72 -3.82
N ASP A 52 11.45 24.15 -2.79
CA ASP A 52 11.00 24.26 -1.40
C ASP A 52 10.89 25.73 -0.95
N SER A 53 9.67 26.26 -0.98
CA SER A 53 9.36 27.64 -0.59
C SER A 53 9.50 27.74 0.93
N THR A 54 10.61 28.31 1.39
CA THR A 54 11.09 28.28 2.78
C THR A 54 10.00 28.67 3.77
N SER A 55 9.29 27.66 4.31
CA SER A 55 8.11 27.89 5.14
C SER A 55 8.52 28.53 6.46
N ARG A 56 7.88 29.66 6.81
CA ARG A 56 8.34 30.52 7.91
C ARG A 56 7.30 30.60 9.01
N THR A 57 7.64 30.09 10.18
CA THR A 57 6.85 30.34 11.41
C THR A 57 7.34 31.59 12.12
N THR A 58 6.44 32.53 12.41
CA THR A 58 6.70 33.72 13.23
C THR A 58 5.80 33.67 14.47
N SER A 59 6.31 34.06 15.65
CA SER A 59 5.51 34.18 16.87
C SER A 59 5.47 35.64 17.31
N LEU A 60 4.27 36.21 17.37
CA LEU A 60 4.01 37.59 17.78
C LEU A 60 3.40 37.61 19.19
N PRO A 61 4.10 38.09 20.24
CA PRO A 61 3.51 38.28 21.56
C PRO A 61 2.31 39.23 21.50
N LEU A 62 1.22 38.88 22.17
CA LEU A 62 -0.01 39.69 22.19
C LEU A 62 -0.18 40.29 23.58
N ALA A 63 -0.17 41.62 23.68
CA ALA A 63 -0.27 42.34 24.95
C ALA A 63 -0.91 43.73 24.79
N GLY A 64 -1.53 44.21 25.86
CA GLY A 64 -2.11 45.55 25.94
C GLY A 64 -3.49 45.69 25.27
N ILE A 65 -4.08 46.87 25.44
CA ILE A 65 -5.33 47.28 24.82
C ILE A 65 -5.07 48.60 24.10
N ASP A 66 -5.04 48.56 22.77
CA ASP A 66 -4.98 49.77 21.96
C ASP A 66 -6.29 50.56 22.10
N ARG A 67 -6.20 51.71 22.77
CA ARG A 67 -7.33 52.61 23.00
C ARG A 67 -7.77 53.34 21.72
N ALA A 68 -6.90 53.47 20.71
CA ALA A 68 -7.26 54.09 19.43
C ALA A 68 -8.14 53.17 18.57
N SER A 69 -8.01 51.86 18.69
CA SER A 69 -8.86 50.87 18.02
C SER A 69 -10.21 50.61 18.70
N LEU A 70 -10.48 51.16 19.90
CA LEU A 70 -11.74 50.95 20.61
C LEU A 70 -13.00 51.46 19.87
N PRO A 71 -12.99 52.61 19.17
CA PRO A 71 -14.14 53.08 18.39
C PRO A 71 -14.41 52.24 17.13
N ASP A 72 -13.39 51.53 16.62
CA ASP A 72 -13.46 50.68 15.42
C ASP A 72 -14.05 49.28 15.71
N LEU A 73 -14.61 49.10 16.91
CA LEU A 73 -15.26 47.89 17.39
C LEU A 73 -16.76 47.92 17.08
N SER A 74 -17.12 47.92 15.80
CA SER A 74 -18.51 47.80 15.33
C SER A 74 -19.08 46.37 15.50
N LEU A 75 -18.97 45.83 16.71
CA LEU A 75 -19.78 44.72 17.22
C LEU A 75 -20.91 45.35 18.05
N PRO A 76 -22.18 44.91 17.92
CA PRO A 76 -23.26 45.45 18.74
C PRO A 76 -23.01 45.15 20.23
N VAL A 77 -22.96 46.19 21.03
CA VAL A 77 -22.81 46.16 22.49
C VAL A 77 -24.10 46.68 23.13
N GLU A 78 -24.48 46.05 24.25
CA GLU A 78 -25.51 46.48 25.20
C GLU A 78 -26.95 46.68 24.67
N VAL A 79 -27.79 45.68 24.99
CA VAL A 79 -29.18 45.92 25.38
C VAL A 79 -29.25 45.68 26.88
N GLU A 80 -29.66 46.69 27.66
CA GLU A 80 -29.92 46.58 29.10
C GLU A 80 -30.99 45.50 29.39
N PRO A 81 -30.90 44.76 30.52
CA PRO A 81 -31.70 43.56 30.73
C PRO A 81 -33.15 43.85 31.13
N SER A 82 -34.08 43.74 30.18
CA SER A 82 -35.51 43.57 30.45
C SER A 82 -35.94 42.10 30.30
N ASP A 83 -36.41 41.50 31.39
CA ASP A 83 -36.96 40.13 31.54
C ASP A 83 -36.08 38.95 31.07
N GLY A 84 -35.46 38.29 32.06
CA GLY A 84 -34.51 37.21 31.84
C GLY A 84 -35.12 35.86 31.48
N THR A 85 -35.15 35.52 30.19
CA THR A 85 -35.40 34.15 29.69
C THR A 85 -34.49 33.76 28.51
N LEU A 86 -33.16 33.75 28.71
CA LEU A 86 -32.18 33.25 27.73
C LEU A 86 -31.23 32.20 28.32
N GLY A 87 -30.78 31.28 27.45
CA GLY A 87 -29.95 30.12 27.82
C GLY A 87 -28.45 30.42 28.02
N PRO A 88 -27.66 29.45 28.52
CA PRO A 88 -26.34 29.68 29.10
C PRO A 88 -25.17 29.86 28.10
N GLN A 89 -25.39 30.53 26.95
CA GLN A 89 -24.34 30.79 25.95
C GLN A 89 -23.86 32.26 25.86
N SER A 90 -24.32 33.14 26.76
CA SER A 90 -23.91 34.55 26.78
C SER A 90 -23.49 35.05 28.17
N ARG A 91 -22.30 34.66 28.62
CA ARG A 91 -21.44 35.56 29.41
C ARG A 91 -20.37 36.07 28.46
N LEU A 92 -20.50 37.32 28.01
CA LEU A 92 -19.45 38.00 27.26
C LEU A 92 -18.20 38.11 28.16
N GLY A 93 -17.03 37.82 27.61
CA GLY A 93 -15.78 37.93 28.35
C GLY A 93 -15.31 39.37 28.44
N THR A 94 -14.56 39.68 29.48
CA THR A 94 -13.92 40.99 29.66
C THR A 94 -12.73 41.10 28.69
N LEU A 95 -12.59 42.25 28.04
CA LEU A 95 -11.50 42.51 27.10
C LEU A 95 -10.14 42.44 27.82
N ALA A 96 -9.30 41.48 27.43
CA ALA A 96 -7.98 41.25 28.01
C ALA A 96 -6.84 41.77 27.11
N VAL A 97 -7.00 41.64 25.78
CA VAL A 97 -6.07 42.17 24.78
C VAL A 97 -6.83 42.73 23.58
N LEU A 98 -6.37 43.88 23.08
CA LEU A 98 -6.68 44.39 21.75
C LEU A 98 -5.39 44.96 21.15
N THR A 99 -4.82 44.31 20.13
CA THR A 99 -3.63 44.85 19.45
C THR A 99 -4.01 46.03 18.56
N PRO A 100 -3.09 46.95 18.22
CA PRO A 100 -3.31 47.89 17.12
C PRO A 100 -3.38 47.15 15.77
N ALA A 101 -4.13 47.69 14.81
CA ALA A 101 -4.20 47.17 13.45
C ALA A 101 -2.84 47.35 12.74
N SER A 102 -2.08 46.26 12.57
CA SER A 102 -0.66 46.31 12.22
C SER A 102 -0.31 45.45 11.00
N THR A 103 0.60 45.92 10.16
CA THR A 103 1.23 45.09 9.12
C THR A 103 2.19 44.08 9.74
N THR A 104 2.31 42.92 9.11
CA THR A 104 3.18 41.81 9.53
C THR A 104 4.11 41.40 8.38
N ALA A 105 4.94 40.38 8.60
CA ALA A 105 5.37 39.55 7.47
C ALA A 105 4.14 38.83 6.87
N GLY A 106 4.22 38.41 5.61
CA GLY A 106 3.18 37.60 4.99
C GLY A 106 2.90 36.31 5.78
N PHE A 107 1.64 35.87 5.80
CA PHE A 107 1.25 34.60 6.39
C PHE A 107 0.00 34.01 5.71
N ASP A 108 -0.12 32.69 5.84
CA ASP A 108 -1.16 31.85 5.24
C ASP A 108 -2.01 31.11 6.29
N VAL A 109 -1.41 30.83 7.46
CA VAL A 109 -2.08 30.22 8.62
C VAL A 109 -1.77 31.01 9.89
N LEU A 110 -2.78 31.17 10.74
CA LEU A 110 -2.79 31.90 11.99
C LEU A 110 -3.40 31.03 13.10
N GLY A 111 -2.85 31.08 14.30
CA GLY A 111 -3.58 30.64 15.49
C GLY A 111 -3.02 31.27 16.75
N VAL A 112 -3.89 31.53 17.73
CA VAL A 112 -3.52 32.19 18.99
C VAL A 112 -3.28 31.12 20.06
N THR A 113 -2.19 31.23 20.81
CA THR A 113 -1.78 30.24 21.83
C THR A 113 -1.24 30.91 23.07
N TRP A 114 -1.31 30.23 24.22
CA TRP A 114 -0.78 30.71 25.50
C TRP A 114 -0.04 29.58 26.24
N SER A 115 0.64 29.86 27.36
CA SER A 115 1.36 28.84 28.14
C SER A 115 0.60 28.33 29.37
N ASP A 116 -0.40 29.06 29.85
CA ASP A 116 -1.18 28.63 31.02
C ASP A 116 -2.31 27.66 30.65
N GLN A 117 -2.17 26.40 31.06
CA GLN A 117 -3.17 25.34 30.89
C GLN A 117 -4.49 25.60 31.65
N ARG A 118 -4.57 26.64 32.50
CA ARG A 118 -5.76 27.04 33.27
C ARG A 118 -6.36 28.39 32.86
N ALA A 119 -5.86 28.99 31.78
CA ALA A 119 -6.33 30.29 31.31
C ALA A 119 -7.84 30.29 31.01
N ASP A 120 -8.52 31.32 31.47
CA ASP A 120 -9.95 31.56 31.37
C ASP A 120 -10.35 32.27 30.06
N VAL A 121 -9.73 31.91 28.94
CA VAL A 121 -10.04 32.48 27.62
C VAL A 121 -11.46 32.09 27.21
N THR A 122 -12.28 33.08 26.89
CA THR A 122 -13.69 32.89 26.52
C THR A 122 -13.97 33.17 25.04
N ARG A 123 -13.18 34.04 24.40
CA ARG A 123 -13.29 34.33 22.97
C ARG A 123 -11.99 34.89 22.40
N VAL A 124 -11.65 34.45 21.19
CA VAL A 124 -10.63 35.09 20.33
C VAL A 124 -11.33 35.59 19.07
N LEU A 125 -11.03 36.83 18.70
CA LEU A 125 -11.51 37.52 17.50
C LEU A 125 -10.28 38.04 16.75
N VAL A 126 -10.26 37.91 15.43
CA VAL A 126 -9.18 38.44 14.59
C VAL A 126 -9.74 39.11 13.34
N ARG A 127 -9.03 40.13 12.83
CA ARG A 127 -9.16 40.55 11.43
C ARG A 127 -7.79 40.55 10.77
N THR A 128 -7.73 40.14 9.52
CA THR A 128 -6.48 40.09 8.72
C THR A 128 -6.52 41.16 7.64
N ARG A 129 -5.36 41.53 7.12
CA ARG A 129 -5.23 42.43 5.97
C ARG A 129 -4.72 41.66 4.76
N GLU A 130 -5.36 41.85 3.62
CA GLU A 130 -5.02 41.21 2.35
C GLU A 130 -5.07 42.28 1.24
N ALA A 131 -4.03 42.36 0.40
CA ALA A 131 -3.91 43.32 -0.70
C ALA A 131 -4.22 44.81 -0.34
N GLY A 132 -4.04 45.19 0.92
CA GLY A 132 -4.33 46.55 1.43
C GLY A 132 -5.59 46.66 2.29
N THR A 133 -6.55 45.75 2.12
CA THR A 133 -7.89 45.80 2.73
C THR A 133 -7.97 44.95 4.00
N TRP A 134 -8.61 45.46 5.05
CA TRP A 134 -8.90 44.69 6.28
C TRP A 134 -10.19 43.88 6.16
N SER A 135 -10.20 42.68 6.72
CA SER A 135 -11.42 41.87 6.88
C SER A 135 -12.32 42.38 8.01
N ASP A 136 -13.57 41.92 8.01
CA ASP A 136 -14.40 41.93 9.22
C ASP A 136 -13.78 41.08 10.34
N TRP A 137 -14.19 41.36 11.58
CA TRP A 137 -13.80 40.59 12.76
C TRP A 137 -14.37 39.16 12.71
N THR A 138 -13.50 38.18 12.48
CA THR A 138 -13.84 36.76 12.46
C THR A 138 -13.55 36.13 13.84
N PRO A 139 -14.48 35.40 14.47
CA PRO A 139 -14.17 34.60 15.65
C PRO A 139 -13.28 33.41 15.26
N VAL A 140 -12.30 33.08 16.09
CA VAL A 140 -11.51 31.85 15.96
C VAL A 140 -11.87 30.94 17.11
N ASP A 141 -12.34 29.73 16.79
CA ASP A 141 -12.82 28.80 17.80
C ASP A 141 -11.71 28.40 18.78
N LEU A 142 -12.08 28.35 20.07
CA LEU A 142 -11.21 27.86 21.13
C LEU A 142 -11.13 26.34 21.04
N ASP A 143 -9.91 25.83 21.05
CA ASP A 143 -9.67 24.45 20.69
C ASP A 143 -9.87 23.49 21.88
N ALA A 144 -10.63 22.42 21.63
CA ALA A 144 -10.87 21.31 22.54
C ALA A 144 -9.88 20.14 22.36
N GLU A 145 -9.03 20.20 21.34
CA GLU A 145 -7.95 19.27 21.04
C GLU A 145 -6.74 19.53 21.94
N GLN A 146 -6.30 18.46 22.59
CA GLN A 146 -5.12 18.44 23.45
C GLN A 146 -4.66 17.00 23.66
N PRO A 147 -3.37 16.78 23.94
CA PRO A 147 -2.86 15.44 24.24
C PRO A 147 -3.48 14.88 25.52
N ASP A 148 -3.77 13.57 25.54
CA ASP A 148 -4.28 12.90 26.75
C ASP A 148 -3.32 13.13 27.93
N ALA A 149 -3.86 13.41 29.12
CA ALA A 149 -3.06 13.77 30.29
C ALA A 149 -2.08 12.65 30.69
N GLY A 150 -0.85 13.03 31.03
CA GLY A 150 0.23 12.08 31.36
C GLY A 150 0.97 11.49 30.16
N THR A 151 0.59 11.84 28.92
CA THR A 151 1.41 11.54 27.73
C THR A 151 2.65 12.45 27.66
N PRO A 152 3.76 12.04 27.01
CA PRO A 152 4.93 12.90 26.83
C PRO A 152 4.64 14.18 26.02
N GLU A 153 3.66 14.12 25.11
CA GLU A 153 3.24 15.23 24.26
C GLU A 153 2.48 16.33 25.05
N ALA A 154 1.76 15.94 26.11
CA ALA A 154 1.12 16.88 27.03
C ALA A 154 2.13 17.82 27.73
N ALA A 155 3.37 17.37 27.95
CA ALA A 155 4.40 18.15 28.63
C ALA A 155 4.91 19.37 27.83
N THR A 156 4.70 19.41 26.52
CA THR A 156 5.00 20.59 25.68
C THR A 156 3.74 21.22 25.06
N ASN A 157 2.54 20.86 25.52
CA ASN A 157 1.29 21.44 25.04
C ASN A 157 1.21 22.94 25.36
N ARG A 158 0.65 23.71 24.42
CA ARG A 158 0.15 25.07 24.62
C ARG A 158 -1.33 25.07 24.22
N PRO A 159 -2.27 25.52 25.07
CA PRO A 159 -3.66 25.65 24.65
C PRO A 159 -3.78 26.87 23.71
N GLY A 160 -4.86 26.91 22.93
CA GLY A 160 -5.00 27.90 21.88
C GLY A 160 -6.31 27.83 21.13
N THR A 161 -6.32 28.45 19.96
CA THR A 161 -7.39 28.34 18.96
C THR A 161 -7.14 27.19 18.01
N GLU A 162 -8.18 26.84 17.26
CA GLU A 162 -8.08 26.14 15.98
C GLU A 162 -7.13 26.90 15.01
N PRO A 163 -6.49 26.22 14.04
CA PRO A 163 -5.74 26.88 12.98
C PRO A 163 -6.70 27.60 12.01
N MET A 164 -6.56 28.92 11.92
CA MET A 164 -7.26 29.76 10.96
C MET A 164 -6.43 29.93 9.68
N VAL A 165 -6.97 29.53 8.52
CA VAL A 165 -6.32 29.77 7.23
C VAL A 165 -6.88 31.04 6.56
N ARG A 166 -5.95 31.89 6.09
CA ARG A 166 -6.16 33.09 5.26
C ARG A 166 -4.93 33.28 4.39
N SER A 167 -5.05 33.07 3.08
CA SER A 167 -3.94 33.23 2.13
C SER A 167 -3.44 34.68 2.05
N GLY A 168 -2.13 34.86 1.85
CA GLY A 168 -1.56 36.16 1.42
C GLY A 168 -1.80 37.32 2.40
N SER A 169 -2.02 37.04 3.67
CA SER A 169 -2.31 38.08 4.67
C SER A 169 -1.03 38.81 5.07
N ASP A 170 -1.03 40.15 4.97
CA ASP A 170 0.12 41.04 5.24
C ASP A 170 -0.07 41.93 6.48
N GLY A 171 -1.14 41.67 7.25
CA GLY A 171 -1.41 42.35 8.51
C GLY A 171 -2.42 41.61 9.38
N LEU A 172 -2.41 41.93 10.67
CA LEU A 172 -3.20 41.27 11.70
C LEU A 172 -3.67 42.27 12.77
N GLN A 173 -4.88 42.06 13.26
CA GLN A 173 -5.34 42.58 14.54
C GLN A 173 -6.01 41.47 15.34
N VAL A 174 -5.72 41.38 16.65
CA VAL A 174 -6.27 40.36 17.55
C VAL A 174 -6.96 41.02 18.73
N ARG A 175 -8.16 40.50 19.06
CA ARG A 175 -8.93 40.76 20.28
C ARG A 175 -9.07 39.46 21.07
N VAL A 176 -8.70 39.48 22.35
CA VAL A 176 -8.83 38.33 23.26
C VAL A 176 -9.64 38.74 24.48
N GLU A 177 -10.60 37.91 24.84
CA GLU A 177 -11.47 38.08 26.01
C GLU A 177 -11.28 36.90 26.98
N THR A 178 -11.24 37.22 28.26
CA THR A 178 -11.18 36.24 29.35
C THR A 178 -12.28 36.51 30.38
N ALA A 179 -12.61 35.53 31.23
CA ALA A 179 -13.63 35.72 32.26
C ALA A 179 -13.23 36.78 33.32
N THR A 180 -11.92 37.01 33.50
CA THR A 180 -11.31 37.96 34.44
C THR A 180 -10.87 39.28 33.81
N GLY A 181 -10.67 39.34 32.49
CA GLY A 181 -10.03 40.46 31.81
C GLY A 181 -8.51 40.49 31.93
N ALA A 182 -7.90 39.51 32.60
CA ALA A 182 -6.45 39.33 32.61
C ALA A 182 -5.98 38.65 31.32
N ALA A 183 -4.87 39.12 30.73
CA ALA A 183 -4.24 38.45 29.60
C ALA A 183 -3.44 37.23 30.10
N PRO A 184 -3.64 36.02 29.52
CA PRO A 184 -2.97 34.81 30.02
C PRO A 184 -1.47 34.80 29.72
N ALA A 185 -0.71 34.11 30.56
CA ALA A 185 0.74 34.04 30.44
C ALA A 185 1.17 33.43 29.08
N GLY A 186 2.18 34.05 28.45
CA GLY A 186 2.77 33.55 27.20
C GLY A 186 1.85 33.60 25.98
N LEU A 187 0.83 34.48 25.99
CA LEU A 187 -0.09 34.69 24.87
C LEU A 187 0.64 35.23 23.62
N ALA A 188 0.48 34.53 22.50
CA ALA A 188 1.08 34.89 21.22
C ALA A 188 0.22 34.42 20.03
N ALA A 189 0.23 35.19 18.94
CA ALA A 189 -0.21 34.71 17.63
C ALA A 189 0.94 33.99 16.95
N THR A 190 0.73 32.72 16.57
CA THR A 190 1.62 31.98 15.68
C THR A 190 1.16 32.18 14.25
N LEU A 191 2.03 32.76 13.42
CA LEU A 191 1.84 32.95 11.98
C LEU A 191 2.69 31.93 11.23
N VAL A 192 2.16 31.35 10.16
CA VAL A 192 2.89 30.46 9.26
C VAL A 192 2.70 30.93 7.82
N ASP A 193 3.81 31.26 7.16
CA ASP A 193 3.93 31.42 5.71
C ASP A 193 4.31 30.06 5.10
N VAL A 194 3.55 29.61 4.09
CA VAL A 194 3.81 28.37 3.34
C VAL A 194 3.82 28.60 1.82
N GLY A 195 3.90 29.87 1.39
CA GLY A 195 3.97 30.25 -0.02
C GLY A 195 2.69 30.02 -0.83
N LEU A 196 1.49 30.22 -0.27
CA LEU A 196 0.23 29.93 -1.00
C LEU A 196 0.07 30.68 -2.32
N GLU A 197 0.63 31.87 -2.48
CA GLU A 197 0.66 32.58 -3.78
C GLU A 197 1.58 31.91 -4.80
N GLN A 198 2.71 31.35 -4.36
CA GLN A 198 3.68 30.71 -5.23
C GLN A 198 3.16 29.34 -5.68
N ALA A 199 2.57 28.57 -4.76
CA ALA A 199 1.85 27.33 -5.04
C ALA A 199 0.62 27.52 -5.97
N ALA A 200 0.08 28.74 -6.07
CA ALA A 200 -1.00 29.06 -7.02
C ALA A 200 -0.49 29.43 -8.43
N ARG A 201 0.80 29.79 -8.58
CA ARG A 201 1.43 30.12 -9.87
C ARG A 201 2.12 28.90 -10.51
N GLU A 202 2.63 27.98 -9.70
CA GLU A 202 3.27 26.73 -10.12
C GLU A 202 2.25 25.57 -10.14
N GLY A 203 1.25 25.67 -11.03
CA GLY A 203 0.07 24.80 -11.05
C GLY A 203 0.29 23.38 -11.58
N THR A 204 0.67 22.44 -10.71
CA THR A 204 0.53 20.99 -10.97
C THR A 204 -0.59 20.38 -10.12
N THR A 205 -1.62 19.83 -10.76
CA THR A 205 -2.70 19.10 -10.07
C THR A 205 -2.18 17.77 -9.51
N LEU A 206 -2.26 17.57 -8.19
CA LEU A 206 -2.07 16.24 -7.60
C LEU A 206 -3.27 15.36 -7.95
N VAL A 207 -3.14 14.57 -9.01
CA VAL A 207 -4.14 13.56 -9.39
C VAL A 207 -3.99 12.35 -8.45
N PRO A 208 -5.02 11.92 -7.71
CA PRO A 208 -4.98 10.67 -6.97
C PRO A 208 -4.80 9.50 -7.95
N SER A 209 -3.89 8.57 -7.66
CA SER A 209 -3.76 7.36 -8.49
C SER A 209 -5.06 6.57 -8.43
N GLU A 210 -5.72 6.36 -9.57
CA GLU A 210 -6.77 5.36 -9.65
C GLU A 210 -6.17 3.96 -9.49
N SER A 211 -6.93 3.07 -8.87
CA SER A 211 -6.79 1.62 -9.10
C SER A 211 -8.11 0.93 -8.77
N GLY A 212 -8.50 -0.02 -9.62
CA GLY A 212 -9.68 -0.85 -9.41
C GLY A 212 -9.58 -1.73 -8.17
N LEU A 213 -10.73 -2.16 -7.67
CA LEU A 213 -10.88 -2.78 -6.34
C LEU A 213 -10.17 -4.15 -6.18
N ALA A 214 -9.06 -4.22 -5.40
CA ALA A 214 -8.52 -5.46 -4.82
C ALA A 214 -7.60 -5.18 -3.60
N PRO A 215 -7.63 -6.01 -2.53
CA PRO A 215 -7.81 -5.71 -1.08
C PRO A 215 -7.62 -4.30 -0.49
N SER A 216 -7.02 -3.32 -1.16
CA SER A 216 -7.07 -1.88 -0.85
C SER A 216 -8.49 -1.27 -0.91
N ARG A 217 -9.53 -2.09 -1.12
CA ARG A 217 -10.89 -1.75 -1.59
C ARG A 217 -11.66 -0.67 -0.83
N LEU A 218 -11.25 -0.30 0.37
CA LEU A 218 -11.83 0.83 1.12
C LEU A 218 -10.83 1.97 1.37
N ALA A 219 -9.53 1.71 1.34
CA ALA A 219 -8.54 2.78 1.51
C ALA A 219 -8.67 3.76 0.34
N PRO A 220 -8.90 5.07 0.59
CA PRO A 220 -8.95 6.04 -0.48
C PRO A 220 -7.55 6.25 -1.06
N SER A 221 -7.49 6.57 -2.36
CA SER A 221 -6.30 7.18 -2.94
C SER A 221 -5.99 8.47 -2.19
N LEU A 222 -4.79 8.55 -1.59
CA LEU A 222 -4.41 9.59 -0.64
C LEU A 222 -3.03 10.16 -0.95
N VAL A 223 -2.81 11.40 -0.53
CA VAL A 223 -1.53 12.10 -0.58
C VAL A 223 -0.75 11.76 0.69
N THR A 224 0.34 11.02 0.53
CA THR A 224 1.24 10.65 1.64
C THR A 224 2.03 11.86 2.14
N ARG A 225 2.60 11.75 3.34
CA ARG A 225 3.44 12.80 3.95
C ARG A 225 4.63 13.23 3.08
N ALA A 226 5.20 12.31 2.30
CA ALA A 226 6.24 12.65 1.32
C ALA A 226 5.72 13.49 0.14
N GLN A 227 4.48 13.27 -0.30
CA GLN A 227 3.87 13.97 -1.44
C GLN A 227 3.27 15.34 -1.09
N TRP A 228 2.96 15.63 0.18
CA TRP A 228 2.63 16.99 0.62
C TRP A 228 3.83 17.76 1.20
N HIS A 229 5.00 17.12 1.24
CA HIS A 229 6.29 17.65 1.74
C HIS A 229 6.26 17.97 3.25
N ALA A 230 6.01 16.92 4.05
CA ALA A 230 6.21 16.95 5.48
C ALA A 230 7.71 16.99 5.84
N ASP A 231 8.14 18.02 6.58
CA ASP A 231 9.46 18.02 7.22
C ASP A 231 9.47 17.09 8.44
N GLU A 232 9.73 15.81 8.19
CA GLU A 232 9.85 14.77 9.22
C GLU A 232 10.88 15.09 10.32
N SER A 233 11.83 16.01 10.09
CA SER A 233 12.82 16.39 11.12
C SER A 233 12.20 17.16 12.29
N LEU A 234 11.03 17.77 12.09
CA LEU A 234 10.30 18.50 13.12
C LEU A 234 9.51 17.59 14.06
N ARG A 235 9.19 16.36 13.61
CA ARG A 235 8.27 15.46 14.29
C ARG A 235 8.89 14.82 15.54
N LYS A 236 8.18 14.88 16.66
CA LYS A 236 8.58 14.22 17.92
C LYS A 236 8.03 12.78 17.98
N PRO A 237 8.45 11.96 18.95
CA PRO A 237 7.84 10.64 19.19
C PRO A 237 6.34 10.74 19.50
N ILE A 238 5.59 9.73 19.05
CA ILE A 238 4.14 9.56 19.26
C ILE A 238 3.84 8.18 19.88
N LEU A 239 2.78 8.10 20.66
CA LEU A 239 2.25 6.84 21.20
C LEU A 239 1.31 6.17 20.18
N TRP A 240 0.80 4.97 20.51
CA TRP A 240 0.00 4.14 19.60
C TRP A 240 -1.23 3.56 20.29
N ASN A 241 -2.38 3.62 19.62
CA ASN A 241 -3.60 2.91 20.00
C ASN A 241 -3.52 1.44 19.51
N SER A 242 -4.07 0.49 20.27
CA SER A 242 -4.09 -0.94 19.91
C SER A 242 -5.35 -1.35 19.12
N THR A 243 -6.40 -0.53 19.15
CA THR A 243 -7.65 -0.73 18.41
C THR A 243 -8.35 0.62 18.21
N ILE A 244 -9.41 0.64 17.40
CA ILE A 244 -10.36 1.75 17.35
C ILE A 244 -11.75 1.25 17.76
N LYS A 245 -12.55 2.16 18.30
CA LYS A 245 -13.97 1.97 18.65
C LYS A 245 -14.86 2.92 17.86
N ALA A 246 -14.42 4.16 17.64
CA ALA A 246 -15.17 5.19 16.92
C ALA A 246 -14.26 6.14 16.10
N VAL A 247 -14.87 6.91 15.21
CA VAL A 247 -14.28 7.98 14.41
C VAL A 247 -14.86 9.32 14.86
N VAL A 248 -14.00 10.31 15.09
CA VAL A 248 -14.37 11.70 15.37
C VAL A 248 -14.16 12.53 14.10
N VAL A 249 -15.22 13.22 13.66
CA VAL A 249 -15.21 14.12 12.51
C VAL A 249 -15.03 15.56 13.00
N HIS A 250 -14.08 16.25 12.39
CA HIS A 250 -13.61 17.60 12.70
C HIS A 250 -13.70 18.53 11.49
N HIS A 251 -13.46 19.82 11.70
CA HIS A 251 -13.19 20.76 10.62
C HIS A 251 -11.97 21.63 10.92
N THR A 252 -11.62 22.56 10.03
CA THR A 252 -10.59 23.60 10.28
C THR A 252 -11.18 24.97 9.96
N VAL A 253 -10.86 26.03 10.70
CA VAL A 253 -11.41 27.36 10.43
C VAL A 253 -10.77 27.97 9.17
N ASN A 254 -11.50 28.06 8.05
CA ASN A 254 -10.99 28.78 6.86
C ASN A 254 -12.09 29.38 5.97
N SER A 255 -11.68 30.23 5.02
CA SER A 255 -12.54 30.96 4.08
C SER A 255 -13.22 30.09 3.00
N ASN A 256 -12.88 28.81 2.90
CA ASN A 256 -13.25 27.88 1.82
C ASN A 256 -12.83 28.31 0.40
N THR A 257 -12.06 29.39 0.22
CA THR A 257 -11.69 29.97 -1.09
C THR A 257 -10.48 29.33 -1.77
N TYR A 258 -9.75 28.44 -1.10
CA TYR A 258 -8.50 27.86 -1.62
C TYR A 258 -8.71 26.89 -2.81
N SER A 259 -7.70 26.83 -3.69
CA SER A 259 -7.63 25.92 -4.83
C SER A 259 -7.07 24.54 -4.45
N GLN A 260 -7.30 23.51 -5.28
CA GLN A 260 -6.81 22.15 -4.99
C GLN A 260 -5.27 22.07 -4.96
N ALA A 261 -4.57 22.85 -5.80
CA ALA A 261 -3.11 22.94 -5.79
C ALA A 261 -2.54 23.55 -4.49
N GLN A 262 -3.32 24.37 -3.79
CA GLN A 262 -2.95 24.98 -2.51
C GLN A 262 -3.16 24.06 -1.30
N ALA A 263 -4.03 23.05 -1.40
CA ALA A 263 -4.37 22.18 -0.27
C ALA A 263 -3.16 21.46 0.39
N PRO A 264 -2.13 20.96 -0.34
CA PRO A 264 -0.93 20.40 0.27
C PRO A 264 -0.14 21.41 1.12
N ALA A 265 -0.11 22.68 0.70
CA ALA A 265 0.52 23.76 1.48
C ALA A 265 -0.29 24.08 2.74
N LEU A 266 -1.62 24.02 2.70
CA LEU A 266 -2.46 24.13 3.90
C LEU A 266 -2.18 23.02 4.91
N VAL A 267 -1.97 21.78 4.45
CA VAL A 267 -1.57 20.66 5.32
C VAL A 267 -0.19 20.94 5.97
N ARG A 268 0.79 21.49 5.24
CA ARG A 268 2.06 21.96 5.83
C ARG A 268 1.85 23.08 6.85
N GLY A 269 0.97 24.04 6.59
CA GLY A 269 0.69 25.15 7.50
C GLY A 269 0.06 24.69 8.82
N ILE A 270 -0.90 23.77 8.74
CA ILE A 270 -1.52 23.11 9.90
C ILE A 270 -0.47 22.28 10.68
N TYR A 271 0.39 21.52 9.99
CA TYR A 271 1.48 20.75 10.60
C TYR A 271 2.47 21.64 11.37
N LEU A 272 2.89 22.75 10.76
CA LEU A 272 3.79 23.74 11.39
C LEU A 272 3.13 24.44 12.58
N TYR A 273 1.84 24.82 12.49
CA TYR A 273 1.11 25.39 13.63
C TYR A 273 1.03 24.41 14.82
N HIS A 274 0.71 23.14 14.57
CA HIS A 274 0.63 22.13 15.61
C HIS A 274 1.98 21.89 16.32
N ILE A 275 3.09 21.77 15.58
CA ILE A 275 4.40 21.55 16.21
C ILE A 275 4.98 22.82 16.83
N LYS A 276 4.90 23.97 16.16
CA LYS A 276 5.61 25.21 16.57
C LYS A 276 4.77 26.14 17.44
N GLY A 277 3.45 26.19 17.24
CA GLY A 277 2.50 27.00 18.00
C GLY A 277 1.88 26.25 19.18
N ARG A 278 1.29 25.07 18.92
CA ARG A 278 0.66 24.22 19.96
C ARG A 278 1.65 23.33 20.71
N GLY A 279 2.86 23.16 20.18
CA GLY A 279 3.91 22.37 20.82
C GLY A 279 3.65 20.85 20.80
N TRP A 280 2.79 20.35 19.91
CA TRP A 280 2.49 18.93 19.76
C TRP A 280 3.68 18.16 19.14
N SER A 281 3.53 16.85 18.97
CA SER A 281 4.53 15.98 18.34
C SER A 281 4.41 15.94 16.82
N ASP A 282 3.19 16.13 16.31
CA ASP A 282 2.78 15.97 14.91
C ASP A 282 1.41 16.65 14.71
N VAL A 283 0.78 16.50 13.54
CA VAL A 283 -0.63 16.83 13.32
C VAL A 283 -1.52 16.13 14.37
N GLY A 284 -2.59 16.79 14.83
CA GLY A 284 -3.57 16.16 15.73
C GLY A 284 -4.41 15.06 15.09
N TYR A 285 -4.85 15.30 13.85
CA TYR A 285 -5.67 14.40 13.03
C TYR A 285 -4.89 13.27 12.38
N HIS A 286 -5.55 12.12 12.25
CA HIS A 286 -5.00 10.98 11.52
C HIS A 286 -5.03 11.21 10.01
N PHE A 287 -6.10 11.84 9.53
CA PHE A 287 -6.32 12.19 8.13
C PHE A 287 -6.92 13.59 8.01
N LEU A 288 -6.60 14.28 6.92
CA LEU A 288 -7.30 15.49 6.50
C LEU A 288 -7.99 15.23 5.15
N VAL A 289 -9.09 15.93 4.90
CA VAL A 289 -9.85 15.87 3.64
C VAL A 289 -10.12 17.29 3.17
N ASP A 290 -9.69 17.64 1.94
CA ASP A 290 -9.97 18.96 1.39
C ASP A 290 -11.39 19.08 0.80
N ARG A 291 -11.80 20.31 0.46
CA ARG A 291 -13.12 20.61 -0.14
C ARG A 291 -13.38 19.93 -1.50
N PHE A 292 -12.34 19.39 -2.14
CA PHE A 292 -12.41 18.67 -3.42
C PHE A 292 -12.52 17.15 -3.22
N GLY A 293 -12.29 16.66 -1.99
CA GLY A 293 -12.32 15.25 -1.62
C GLY A 293 -10.93 14.59 -1.59
N THR A 294 -9.84 15.33 -1.79
CA THR A 294 -8.48 14.76 -1.68
C THR A 294 -8.20 14.39 -0.22
N VAL A 295 -7.76 13.16 0.02
CA VAL A 295 -7.39 12.67 1.37
C VAL A 295 -5.89 12.82 1.57
N TYR A 296 -5.48 13.28 2.74
CA TYR A 296 -4.07 13.43 3.13
C TYR A 296 -3.77 12.58 4.37
N GLU A 297 -2.62 11.90 4.40
CA GLU A 297 -2.10 11.36 5.66
C GLU A 297 -1.70 12.54 6.57
N GLY A 298 -2.37 12.66 7.72
CA GLY A 298 -2.02 13.63 8.75
C GLY A 298 -0.91 13.09 9.63
N ARG A 299 -1.26 12.63 10.83
CA ARG A 299 -0.34 12.09 11.84
C ARG A 299 0.36 10.82 11.36
N ALA A 300 1.69 10.79 11.42
CA ALA A 300 2.55 9.82 10.75
C ALA A 300 2.24 8.36 11.11
N GLY A 301 2.14 7.51 10.08
CA GLY A 301 1.84 6.09 10.23
C GLY A 301 0.35 5.79 10.39
N SER A 302 -0.53 6.78 10.19
CA SER A 302 -2.00 6.58 10.19
C SER A 302 -2.47 5.70 9.02
N ILE A 303 -1.64 5.48 7.98
CA ILE A 303 -1.92 4.53 6.90
C ILE A 303 -1.97 3.09 7.43
N ASP A 304 -0.88 2.59 8.02
CA ASP A 304 -0.71 1.19 8.41
C ASP A 304 -1.06 0.88 9.87
N LYS A 305 -1.14 1.90 10.72
CA LYS A 305 -1.26 1.78 12.18
C LYS A 305 -2.30 2.76 12.73
N ILE A 306 -2.42 2.79 14.05
CA ILE A 306 -3.22 3.79 14.79
C ILE A 306 -2.25 4.55 15.72
N PRO A 307 -1.68 5.69 15.32
CA PRO A 307 -1.02 6.56 16.30
C PRO A 307 -2.05 7.03 17.34
N LEU A 308 -1.63 7.32 18.57
CA LEU A 308 -2.51 8.02 19.52
C LEU A 308 -2.65 9.46 19.04
N GLY A 309 -3.86 9.88 18.67
CA GLY A 309 -4.15 11.26 18.28
C GLY A 309 -4.08 12.24 19.44
N VAL A 310 -4.23 13.54 19.14
CA VAL A 310 -4.48 14.58 20.15
C VAL A 310 -5.75 15.39 19.86
N HIS A 311 -6.52 14.93 18.87
CA HIS A 311 -7.70 15.57 18.27
C HIS A 311 -9.00 15.50 19.09
N SER A 312 -9.01 15.02 20.33
CA SER A 312 -10.16 15.14 21.22
C SER A 312 -9.73 14.88 22.65
N GLY A 313 -9.54 15.95 23.43
CA GLY A 313 -9.05 15.84 24.80
C GLY A 313 -9.88 14.83 25.61
N GLY A 314 -9.21 13.85 26.24
CA GLY A 314 -9.88 12.80 27.02
C GLY A 314 -10.57 11.68 26.23
N PHE A 315 -10.61 11.77 24.89
CA PHE A 315 -11.22 10.77 24.01
C PHE A 315 -10.28 10.28 22.88
N ASN A 316 -9.02 10.72 22.85
CA ASN A 316 -8.00 10.30 21.86
C ASN A 316 -7.74 8.78 21.88
N THR A 317 -7.74 8.18 23.07
CA THR A 317 -7.59 6.74 23.24
C THR A 317 -8.81 6.00 22.67
N ASP A 318 -8.59 4.91 21.94
CA ASP A 318 -9.62 4.12 21.22
C ASP A 318 -10.36 4.85 20.06
N THR A 319 -9.98 6.08 19.68
CA THR A 319 -10.62 6.77 18.54
C THR A 319 -9.60 7.26 17.49
N ILE A 320 -10.11 7.69 16.33
CA ILE A 320 -9.31 8.39 15.30
C ILE A 320 -10.04 9.66 14.85
N GLY A 321 -9.28 10.67 14.44
CA GLY A 321 -9.78 11.97 14.01
C GLY A 321 -9.58 12.20 12.52
N ILE A 322 -10.65 12.63 11.83
CA ILE A 322 -10.64 13.04 10.42
C ILE A 322 -11.09 14.50 10.36
N ALA A 323 -10.23 15.40 9.88
CA ALA A 323 -10.56 16.82 9.73
C ALA A 323 -10.89 17.18 8.28
N MET A 324 -12.02 17.86 8.07
CA MET A 324 -12.34 18.42 6.77
C MET A 324 -11.88 19.89 6.70
N ILE A 325 -11.07 20.23 5.69
CA ILE A 325 -10.37 21.52 5.62
C ILE A 325 -11.36 22.62 5.15
N GLY A 326 -12.18 23.17 6.06
CA GLY A 326 -13.14 24.23 5.75
C GLY A 326 -14.02 24.67 6.92
N ASP A 327 -14.50 25.93 6.91
CA ASP A 327 -15.60 26.33 7.78
C ASP A 327 -16.90 25.63 7.33
N PHE A 328 -17.50 24.85 8.21
CA PHE A 328 -18.82 24.23 8.01
C PHE A 328 -19.84 24.62 9.08
N THR A 329 -19.64 25.77 9.72
CA THR A 329 -20.68 26.52 10.43
C THR A 329 -21.44 27.40 9.45
N SER A 330 -20.75 28.12 8.55
CA SER A 330 -21.40 29.03 7.58
C SER A 330 -21.61 28.42 6.19
N TYR A 331 -20.74 27.51 5.75
CA TYR A 331 -20.79 26.93 4.40
C TYR A 331 -21.26 25.47 4.39
N THR A 332 -21.97 25.08 3.33
CA THR A 332 -22.42 23.68 3.17
C THR A 332 -21.24 22.79 2.74
N PRO A 333 -21.00 21.65 3.41
CA PRO A 333 -19.92 20.73 3.05
C PRO A 333 -20.12 20.09 1.66
N PRO A 334 -19.10 20.10 0.78
CA PRO A 334 -19.18 19.45 -0.54
C PRO A 334 -19.35 17.92 -0.44
N ASP A 335 -20.17 17.37 -1.33
CA ASP A 335 -20.49 15.93 -1.36
C ASP A 335 -19.26 15.04 -1.58
N ALA A 336 -18.30 15.47 -2.42
CA ALA A 336 -17.04 14.78 -2.61
C ALA A 336 -16.24 14.62 -1.30
N ALA A 337 -16.16 15.69 -0.51
CA ALA A 337 -15.47 15.68 0.78
C ALA A 337 -16.23 14.80 1.82
N LEU A 338 -17.57 14.86 1.85
CA LEU A 338 -18.39 13.96 2.67
C LEU A 338 -18.16 12.48 2.33
N ARG A 339 -18.06 12.14 1.04
CA ARG A 339 -17.75 10.77 0.56
C ARG A 339 -16.35 10.33 0.96
N SER A 340 -15.35 11.19 0.85
CA SER A 340 -13.97 10.88 1.24
C SER A 340 -13.81 10.69 2.76
N VAL A 341 -14.44 11.53 3.59
CA VAL A 341 -14.54 11.32 5.05
C VAL A 341 -15.21 9.98 5.36
N ALA A 342 -16.34 9.67 4.69
CA ALA A 342 -17.05 8.41 4.84
C ALA A 342 -16.22 7.19 4.40
N GLN A 343 -15.37 7.33 3.36
CA GLN A 343 -14.49 6.26 2.87
C GLN A 343 -13.33 5.98 3.84
N VAL A 344 -12.66 7.01 4.37
CA VAL A 344 -11.66 6.85 5.43
C VAL A 344 -12.28 6.19 6.67
N ALA A 345 -13.47 6.63 7.08
CA ALA A 345 -14.20 6.04 8.20
C ALA A 345 -14.56 4.58 7.93
N ALA A 346 -15.15 4.26 6.77
CA ALA A 346 -15.48 2.89 6.37
C ALA A 346 -14.27 1.96 6.37
N TRP A 347 -13.14 2.40 5.78
CA TRP A 347 -11.89 1.66 5.75
C TRP A 347 -11.45 1.27 7.16
N LYS A 348 -11.22 2.28 8.02
CA LYS A 348 -10.67 2.04 9.35
C LYS A 348 -11.65 1.27 10.24
N LEU A 349 -12.94 1.60 10.21
CA LEU A 349 -13.96 0.90 11.01
C LEU A 349 -14.10 -0.58 10.58
N ALA A 350 -14.09 -0.87 9.28
CA ALA A 350 -14.12 -2.25 8.79
C ALA A 350 -12.85 -3.03 9.19
N THR A 351 -11.65 -2.42 9.10
CA THR A 351 -10.38 -3.06 9.50
C THR A 351 -10.40 -3.60 10.93
N TYR A 352 -11.12 -2.94 11.85
CA TYR A 352 -11.25 -3.38 13.25
C TYR A 352 -12.59 -4.04 13.59
N GLY A 353 -13.48 -4.22 12.63
CA GLY A 353 -14.81 -4.82 12.84
C GLY A 353 -15.74 -3.93 13.66
N ARG A 354 -16.00 -2.71 13.17
CA ARG A 354 -16.96 -1.75 13.73
C ARG A 354 -18.01 -1.39 12.68
N ASP A 355 -19.26 -1.27 13.10
CA ASP A 355 -20.39 -0.89 12.24
C ASP A 355 -20.51 0.64 12.18
N PRO A 356 -20.41 1.28 10.99
CA PRO A 356 -20.60 2.73 10.83
C PRO A 356 -21.95 3.26 11.33
N LEU A 357 -23.00 2.43 11.33
CA LEU A 357 -24.34 2.78 11.85
C LEU A 357 -24.50 2.47 13.34
N GLY A 358 -23.52 1.79 13.94
CA GLY A 358 -23.58 1.31 15.33
C GLY A 358 -23.27 2.37 16.39
N THR A 359 -23.16 1.91 17.63
CA THR A 359 -22.66 2.68 18.77
C THR A 359 -21.48 1.99 19.43
N ALA A 360 -20.59 2.80 19.99
CA ALA A 360 -19.41 2.39 20.75
C ALA A 360 -19.53 2.84 22.21
N ILE A 361 -19.10 2.00 23.15
CA ILE A 361 -18.91 2.41 24.55
C ILE A 361 -17.54 3.07 24.67
N LEU A 362 -17.53 4.38 24.94
CA LEU A 362 -16.34 5.19 25.14
C LEU A 362 -16.25 5.67 26.60
N THR A 363 -15.03 5.92 27.05
CA THR A 363 -14.73 6.40 28.42
C THR A 363 -13.96 7.71 28.32
N ALA A 364 -14.49 8.75 28.96
CA ALA A 364 -13.82 10.04 29.10
C ALA A 364 -12.62 9.91 30.06
N ARG A 365 -11.45 10.32 29.60
CA ARG A 365 -10.20 10.34 30.38
C ARG A 365 -9.91 11.76 30.89
N GLU A 366 -8.88 11.87 31.71
CA GLU A 366 -8.33 13.17 32.12
C GLU A 366 -7.94 14.01 30.88
N GLY A 367 -8.34 15.29 30.90
CA GLY A 367 -8.30 16.17 29.73
C GLY A 367 -9.62 16.26 28.94
N SER A 368 -10.68 15.56 29.34
CA SER A 368 -12.02 15.75 28.74
C SER A 368 -12.55 17.17 28.95
N THR A 369 -12.83 17.87 27.85
CA THR A 369 -13.34 19.25 27.84
C THR A 369 -14.87 19.32 27.88
N HIS A 370 -15.57 18.21 27.62
CA HIS A 370 -17.02 18.23 27.42
C HIS A 370 -17.80 18.46 28.75
N PRO A 371 -18.80 19.37 28.79
CA PRO A 371 -19.47 19.79 30.03
C PRO A 371 -20.10 18.66 30.85
N ILE A 372 -20.73 17.67 30.18
CA ILE A 372 -21.36 16.50 30.80
C ILE A 372 -20.40 15.31 30.95
N ARG A 373 -19.68 14.93 29.88
CA ARG A 373 -18.82 13.74 29.78
C ARG A 373 -17.43 13.96 30.42
N LYS A 374 -17.42 14.33 31.70
CA LYS A 374 -16.21 14.60 32.51
C LYS A 374 -15.39 13.30 32.74
N PRO A 375 -14.09 13.40 33.14
CA PRO A 375 -13.25 12.24 33.38
C PRO A 375 -13.92 11.17 34.25
N GLY A 376 -13.78 9.90 33.85
CA GLY A 376 -14.47 8.75 34.46
C GLY A 376 -15.86 8.44 33.88
N TRP A 377 -16.50 9.37 33.15
CA TRP A 377 -17.76 9.08 32.43
C TRP A 377 -17.54 7.94 31.43
N THR A 378 -18.48 7.00 31.36
CA THR A 378 -18.48 5.92 30.37
C THR A 378 -19.90 5.71 29.84
N GLY A 379 -20.06 5.62 28.52
CA GLY A 379 -21.38 5.44 27.91
C GLY A 379 -21.36 5.30 26.39
N PRO A 380 -22.54 5.08 25.77
CA PRO A 380 -22.67 4.92 24.33
C PRO A 380 -22.54 6.26 23.58
N LEU A 381 -21.80 6.22 22.48
CA LEU A 381 -21.70 7.27 21.46
C LEU A 381 -21.78 6.63 20.06
N PRO A 382 -22.19 7.35 19.00
CA PRO A 382 -22.21 6.81 17.63
C PRO A 382 -20.82 6.40 17.14
N THR A 383 -20.71 5.33 16.34
CA THR A 383 -19.42 4.85 15.81
C THR A 383 -18.71 5.90 14.92
N ILE A 384 -19.47 6.76 14.25
CA ILE A 384 -18.97 7.98 13.60
C ILE A 384 -19.67 9.16 14.27
N MET A 385 -18.95 10.08 14.88
CA MET A 385 -19.49 11.19 15.67
C MET A 385 -18.77 12.52 15.36
N GLY A 386 -19.36 13.66 15.71
CA GLY A 386 -18.70 14.97 15.59
C GLY A 386 -17.87 15.30 16.83
N HIS A 387 -16.91 16.21 16.75
CA HIS A 387 -16.12 16.58 17.93
C HIS A 387 -17.00 17.03 19.11
N ARG A 388 -18.05 17.82 18.88
CA ARG A 388 -19.03 18.22 19.91
C ARG A 388 -19.73 17.07 20.67
N ASP A 389 -19.69 15.83 20.17
CA ASP A 389 -20.19 14.65 20.90
C ASP A 389 -19.23 14.22 22.04
N ALA A 390 -17.94 14.61 21.95
CA ALA A 390 -16.85 14.19 22.83
C ALA A 390 -16.11 15.35 23.54
N GLY A 391 -16.11 16.56 22.95
CA GLY A 391 -15.46 17.77 23.48
C GLY A 391 -16.38 18.99 23.52
N SER A 392 -15.95 20.07 24.18
CA SER A 392 -16.69 21.34 24.24
C SER A 392 -16.25 22.29 23.12
N THR A 393 -16.80 22.13 21.92
CA THR A 393 -16.38 22.87 20.71
C THR A 393 -17.55 23.08 19.73
N ALA A 394 -17.42 24.06 18.83
CA ALA A 394 -18.28 24.20 17.66
C ALA A 394 -18.05 23.09 16.62
N CYS A 395 -16.85 22.49 16.58
CA CYS A 395 -16.46 21.47 15.61
C CYS A 395 -17.42 20.25 15.61
N PRO A 396 -17.81 19.72 14.43
CA PRO A 396 -17.29 20.03 13.09
C PRO A 396 -18.08 21.14 12.34
N GLY A 397 -18.68 22.09 13.06
CA GLY A 397 -19.57 23.11 12.50
C GLY A 397 -20.99 22.59 12.24
N GLN A 398 -21.98 23.47 12.27
CA GLN A 398 -23.39 23.05 12.29
C GLN A 398 -23.84 22.35 11.00
N LEU A 399 -23.38 22.80 9.83
CA LEU A 399 -23.83 22.29 8.54
C LEU A 399 -23.22 20.92 8.21
N LEU A 400 -21.99 20.64 8.67
CA LEU A 400 -21.40 19.29 8.63
C LEU A 400 -21.96 18.39 9.75
N TYR A 401 -22.20 18.90 10.95
CA TYR A 401 -22.85 18.12 12.02
C TYR A 401 -24.24 17.60 11.59
N ASN A 402 -25.04 18.46 10.93
CA ASN A 402 -26.31 18.08 10.32
C ASN A 402 -26.21 16.99 9.23
N ARG A 403 -25.01 16.72 8.68
CA ARG A 403 -24.75 15.71 7.65
C ARG A 403 -24.11 14.42 8.19
N LEU A 404 -23.85 14.29 9.50
CA LEU A 404 -23.22 13.09 10.06
C LEU A 404 -24.02 11.80 9.80
N ASN A 405 -25.35 11.86 9.70
CA ASN A 405 -26.14 10.70 9.25
C ASN A 405 -25.80 10.29 7.81
N LEU A 406 -25.69 11.26 6.89
CA LEU A 406 -25.29 10.98 5.50
C LEU A 406 -23.87 10.41 5.41
N VAL A 407 -22.94 10.87 6.26
CA VAL A 407 -21.58 10.29 6.38
C VAL A 407 -21.64 8.85 6.91
N ARG A 408 -22.50 8.55 7.90
CA ARG A 408 -22.75 7.19 8.39
C ARG A 408 -23.35 6.30 7.29
N ASP A 409 -24.33 6.79 6.54
CA ASP A 409 -24.97 6.08 5.43
C ASP A 409 -23.99 5.80 4.29
N TYR A 410 -23.17 6.77 3.89
CA TYR A 410 -22.10 6.56 2.90
C TYR A 410 -21.03 5.58 3.41
N ALA A 411 -20.62 5.68 4.67
CA ALA A 411 -19.65 4.75 5.24
C ALA A 411 -20.23 3.32 5.30
N ALA A 412 -21.49 3.18 5.68
CA ALA A 412 -22.21 1.90 5.66
C ALA A 412 -22.34 1.34 4.25
N GLN A 413 -22.69 2.16 3.24
CA GLN A 413 -22.72 1.75 1.82
C GLN A 413 -21.35 1.27 1.34
N GLN A 414 -20.26 1.94 1.73
CA GLN A 414 -18.91 1.49 1.38
C GLN A 414 -18.56 0.15 2.07
N VAL A 415 -18.86 -0.02 3.36
CA VAL A 415 -18.69 -1.33 4.05
C VAL A 415 -19.59 -2.43 3.47
N GLN A 416 -20.78 -2.09 2.96
CA GLN A 416 -21.72 -3.00 2.31
C GLN A 416 -21.33 -3.39 0.88
N ARG A 417 -20.38 -2.69 0.24
CA ARG A 417 -19.85 -3.02 -1.12
C ARG A 417 -18.86 -4.20 -1.12
N ALA A 418 -19.14 -5.15 -0.24
CA ALA A 418 -18.49 -6.44 -0.01
C ALA A 418 -17.02 -6.42 0.45
N GLN A 419 -16.76 -7.30 1.42
CA GLN A 419 -15.43 -7.88 1.64
C GLN A 419 -15.60 -9.40 1.62
N ALA A 420 -15.43 -10.02 0.45
CA ALA A 420 -15.02 -11.41 0.39
C ALA A 420 -13.49 -11.50 0.48
N ARG A 421 -12.97 -12.54 1.15
CA ARG A 421 -11.53 -12.88 1.16
C ARG A 421 -11.34 -14.38 0.99
N VAL A 422 -10.09 -14.80 0.87
CA VAL A 422 -9.71 -16.21 0.69
C VAL A 422 -8.87 -16.67 1.87
N ALA A 423 -9.34 -17.69 2.58
CA ALA A 423 -8.65 -18.34 3.69
C ALA A 423 -7.87 -19.59 3.26
N THR A 424 -8.36 -20.31 2.24
CA THR A 424 -7.64 -21.42 1.59
C THR A 424 -7.69 -21.25 0.07
N ALA A 425 -6.62 -20.67 -0.48
CA ALA A 425 -6.56 -20.26 -1.89
C ALA A 425 -6.29 -21.39 -2.88
N ALA A 426 -5.60 -22.45 -2.45
CA ALA A 426 -5.37 -23.63 -3.27
C ALA A 426 -5.21 -24.87 -2.39
N GLY A 427 -5.55 -26.04 -2.93
CA GLY A 427 -5.43 -27.30 -2.20
C GLY A 427 -5.62 -28.54 -3.08
N PRO A 428 -4.98 -29.68 -2.76
CA PRO A 428 -5.20 -30.95 -3.44
C PRO A 428 -6.59 -31.56 -3.10
N PRO A 429 -7.04 -32.60 -3.83
CA PRO A 429 -8.37 -33.20 -3.66
C PRO A 429 -8.67 -33.59 -2.21
N GLY A 430 -9.86 -33.24 -1.73
CA GLY A 430 -10.26 -33.42 -0.33
C GLY A 430 -9.81 -32.31 0.63
N THR A 431 -9.10 -31.29 0.15
CA THR A 431 -8.82 -30.06 0.92
C THR A 431 -9.93 -29.03 0.66
N PRO A 432 -10.74 -28.63 1.65
CA PRO A 432 -11.74 -27.59 1.42
C PRO A 432 -11.10 -26.29 0.97
N LEU A 433 -11.56 -25.74 -0.15
CA LEU A 433 -11.21 -24.39 -0.61
C LEU A 433 -12.17 -23.42 0.06
N VAL A 434 -11.61 -22.48 0.82
CA VAL A 434 -12.38 -21.63 1.73
C VAL A 434 -12.19 -20.18 1.34
N ALA A 435 -13.23 -19.59 0.77
CA ALA A 435 -13.43 -18.16 0.81
C ALA A 435 -14.19 -17.79 2.10
N GLU A 436 -14.24 -16.52 2.47
CA GLU A 436 -15.03 -16.01 3.61
C GLU A 436 -15.70 -14.70 3.22
N VAL A 437 -16.96 -14.51 3.59
CA VAL A 437 -17.69 -13.24 3.42
C VAL A 437 -17.88 -12.56 4.78
N TYR A 438 -17.69 -11.24 4.85
CA TYR A 438 -17.90 -10.47 6.08
C TYR A 438 -19.33 -9.93 6.21
N GLY A 439 -20.04 -10.34 7.27
CA GLY A 439 -21.36 -9.79 7.65
C GLY A 439 -21.31 -9.02 8.98
N VAL A 440 -21.78 -7.77 9.02
CA VAL A 440 -21.79 -6.95 10.26
C VAL A 440 -22.77 -7.49 11.32
N ARG A 441 -23.86 -8.11 10.86
CA ARG A 441 -24.87 -8.85 11.62
C ARG A 441 -25.08 -10.23 10.96
N SER A 442 -25.95 -11.07 11.52
CA SER A 442 -26.15 -12.44 11.00
C SER A 442 -27.05 -12.41 9.76
N GLU A 443 -26.46 -12.45 8.57
CA GLU A 443 -27.14 -12.22 7.29
C GLU A 443 -26.93 -13.37 6.31
N SER A 444 -27.89 -13.57 5.41
CA SER A 444 -27.87 -14.65 4.42
C SER A 444 -27.06 -14.25 3.17
N TRP A 445 -26.08 -15.07 2.84
CA TRP A 445 -25.30 -15.00 1.60
C TRP A 445 -25.61 -16.20 0.71
N THR A 446 -25.06 -16.13 -0.49
CA THR A 446 -25.21 -17.07 -1.62
C THR A 446 -23.88 -17.02 -2.38
N ALA A 447 -23.18 -18.13 -2.62
CA ALA A 447 -21.93 -18.14 -3.42
C ALA A 447 -22.21 -18.54 -4.89
N THR A 448 -21.20 -18.68 -5.76
CA THR A 448 -21.35 -19.24 -7.13
C THR A 448 -20.00 -19.83 -7.54
N VAL A 449 -19.80 -21.17 -7.49
CA VAL A 449 -18.50 -21.75 -7.89
C VAL A 449 -18.52 -22.00 -9.39
N ARG A 450 -17.63 -21.32 -10.13
CA ARG A 450 -17.54 -21.33 -11.59
C ARG A 450 -16.13 -21.69 -12.05
N SER A 451 -16.01 -22.59 -13.02
CA SER A 451 -14.74 -22.92 -13.68
C SER A 451 -14.23 -21.73 -14.50
N VAL A 452 -12.99 -21.30 -14.29
CA VAL A 452 -12.36 -20.25 -15.13
C VAL A 452 -11.94 -20.80 -16.49
N CYS A 453 -11.87 -22.13 -16.66
CA CYS A 453 -11.53 -22.76 -17.93
C CYS A 453 -12.65 -22.70 -18.98
N ASP A 454 -13.92 -22.85 -18.58
CA ASP A 454 -15.07 -22.98 -19.50
C ASP A 454 -16.32 -22.17 -19.06
N ALA A 455 -16.24 -21.41 -17.96
CA ALA A 455 -17.33 -20.65 -17.35
C ALA A 455 -18.52 -21.47 -16.83
N THR A 456 -18.41 -22.80 -16.75
CA THR A 456 -19.45 -23.69 -16.17
C THR A 456 -19.61 -23.45 -14.66
N VAL A 457 -20.86 -23.47 -14.17
CA VAL A 457 -21.14 -23.45 -12.72
C VAL A 457 -21.07 -24.88 -12.20
N VAL A 458 -20.16 -25.14 -11.25
CA VAL A 458 -19.81 -26.51 -10.83
C VAL A 458 -20.40 -26.95 -9.50
N ARG A 459 -20.68 -26.04 -8.54
CA ARG A 459 -21.13 -26.43 -7.20
C ARG A 459 -21.96 -25.39 -6.46
N THR A 460 -22.87 -25.87 -5.60
CA THR A 460 -23.94 -25.13 -4.91
C THR A 460 -23.73 -24.98 -3.38
N LEU A 461 -23.54 -23.74 -2.85
CA LEU A 461 -22.99 -23.39 -1.51
C LEU A 461 -23.39 -21.97 -1.00
N ALA A 462 -23.82 -21.84 0.27
CA ALA A 462 -23.86 -20.67 1.19
C ALA A 462 -24.88 -20.76 2.36
N GLY A 463 -24.87 -19.80 3.29
CA GLY A 463 -25.79 -19.82 4.43
C GLY A 463 -25.93 -18.46 5.09
N ALA A 464 -25.84 -18.43 6.42
CA ALA A 464 -25.81 -17.18 7.18
C ALA A 464 -24.68 -17.18 8.20
N GLY A 465 -24.21 -15.99 8.56
CA GLY A 465 -23.17 -15.81 9.57
C GLY A 465 -22.95 -14.34 9.91
N ARG A 466 -22.22 -14.08 11.01
CA ARG A 466 -21.79 -12.75 11.46
C ARG A 466 -20.28 -12.76 11.68
N GLY A 467 -19.60 -11.69 11.32
CA GLY A 467 -18.15 -11.66 11.15
C GLY A 467 -17.78 -12.35 9.83
N TRP A 468 -16.61 -12.97 9.79
CA TRP A 468 -16.17 -13.76 8.64
C TRP A 468 -16.88 -15.12 8.62
N ALA A 469 -17.65 -15.38 7.56
CA ALA A 469 -18.43 -16.60 7.35
C ALA A 469 -17.82 -17.41 6.18
N PRO A 470 -17.18 -18.58 6.44
CA PRO A 470 -16.53 -19.37 5.40
C PRO A 470 -17.42 -19.99 4.31
N VAL A 471 -17.28 -19.47 3.10
CA VAL A 471 -17.69 -20.08 1.83
C VAL A 471 -16.78 -21.29 1.54
N SER A 472 -17.08 -22.42 2.17
CA SER A 472 -16.32 -23.65 2.07
C SER A 472 -16.79 -24.55 0.93
N TRP A 473 -15.90 -24.82 -0.02
CA TRP A 473 -16.11 -25.78 -1.12
C TRP A 473 -15.22 -27.01 -0.91
N ASP A 474 -15.82 -28.19 -0.89
CA ASP A 474 -15.15 -29.50 -0.74
C ASP A 474 -14.43 -30.01 -2.01
N GLN A 475 -14.31 -29.17 -3.04
CA GLN A 475 -13.84 -29.51 -4.38
C GLN A 475 -14.70 -30.57 -5.10
N ARG A 476 -15.97 -30.76 -4.74
CA ARG A 476 -16.88 -31.64 -5.49
C ARG A 476 -17.77 -30.88 -6.47
N LEU A 477 -18.16 -31.55 -7.55
CA LEU A 477 -19.17 -31.09 -8.50
C LEU A 477 -20.60 -31.26 -7.92
N GLY A 478 -21.61 -30.86 -8.68
CA GLY A 478 -23.03 -31.07 -8.33
C GLY A 478 -23.41 -32.53 -8.11
N ASP A 479 -22.85 -33.44 -8.91
CA ASP A 479 -23.06 -34.90 -8.85
C ASP A 479 -22.25 -35.60 -7.73
N GLY A 480 -21.41 -34.87 -7.00
CA GLY A 480 -20.54 -35.40 -5.95
C GLY A 480 -19.22 -36.00 -6.44
N THR A 481 -18.92 -35.99 -7.74
CA THR A 481 -17.60 -36.34 -8.26
C THR A 481 -16.56 -35.26 -7.92
N GLN A 482 -15.27 -35.61 -8.02
CA GLN A 482 -14.17 -34.69 -7.75
C GLN A 482 -14.02 -33.69 -8.91
N ALA A 483 -14.01 -32.39 -8.60
CA ALA A 483 -13.76 -31.37 -9.61
C ALA A 483 -12.36 -31.53 -10.23
N PRO A 484 -12.20 -31.24 -11.54
CA PRO A 484 -10.90 -31.16 -12.20
C PRO A 484 -9.91 -30.25 -11.46
N ALA A 485 -8.62 -30.43 -11.72
CA ALA A 485 -7.65 -29.40 -11.38
C ALA A 485 -7.90 -28.14 -12.24
N GLY A 486 -7.63 -26.96 -11.69
CA GLY A 486 -7.85 -25.69 -12.38
C GLY A 486 -8.23 -24.55 -11.44
N VAL A 487 -8.41 -23.35 -12.00
CA VAL A 487 -8.83 -22.16 -11.26
C VAL A 487 -10.35 -22.01 -11.32
N TYR A 488 -10.93 -21.65 -10.18
CA TYR A 488 -12.36 -21.47 -9.98
C TYR A 488 -12.64 -20.08 -9.39
N GLU A 489 -13.63 -19.41 -9.97
CA GLU A 489 -14.19 -18.16 -9.47
C GLU A 489 -15.33 -18.48 -8.51
N VAL A 490 -15.34 -17.87 -7.34
CA VAL A 490 -16.37 -18.02 -6.30
C VAL A 490 -17.09 -16.70 -6.16
N GLN A 491 -18.20 -16.54 -6.88
CA GLN A 491 -18.97 -15.29 -6.95
C GLN A 491 -19.95 -15.21 -5.78
N ILE A 492 -19.70 -14.36 -4.78
CA ILE A 492 -20.45 -14.35 -3.51
C ILE A 492 -21.42 -13.17 -3.47
N THR A 493 -22.71 -13.47 -3.66
CA THR A 493 -23.81 -12.53 -3.47
C THR A 493 -24.25 -12.49 -2.00
N HIS A 494 -24.28 -11.30 -1.41
CA HIS A 494 -24.73 -11.01 -0.06
C HIS A 494 -25.49 -9.68 -0.08
N LEU A 495 -26.70 -9.64 0.50
CA LEU A 495 -27.60 -8.46 0.42
C LEU A 495 -27.83 -7.94 -1.02
N GLY A 496 -27.75 -8.81 -2.03
CA GLY A 496 -27.86 -8.46 -3.45
C GLY A 496 -26.56 -7.94 -4.10
N VAL A 497 -25.53 -7.61 -3.32
CA VAL A 497 -24.19 -7.24 -3.83
C VAL A 497 -23.38 -8.50 -4.10
N THR A 498 -22.75 -8.63 -5.27
CA THR A 498 -21.95 -9.81 -5.64
C THR A 498 -20.46 -9.46 -5.75
N ASP A 499 -19.64 -10.08 -4.89
CA ASP A 499 -18.17 -10.07 -5.00
C ASP A 499 -17.70 -11.31 -5.79
N SER A 500 -16.42 -11.40 -6.14
CA SER A 500 -15.82 -12.60 -6.72
C SER A 500 -14.38 -12.78 -6.27
N VAL A 501 -14.08 -13.97 -5.74
CA VAL A 501 -12.74 -14.37 -5.30
C VAL A 501 -12.32 -15.66 -6.00
N PHE A 502 -11.01 -15.87 -6.16
CA PHE A 502 -10.48 -16.99 -6.94
C PHE A 502 -9.80 -18.02 -6.03
N VAL A 503 -10.05 -19.30 -6.32
CA VAL A 503 -9.44 -20.46 -5.65
C VAL A 503 -8.98 -21.47 -6.68
N GLU A 504 -8.09 -22.39 -6.31
CA GLU A 504 -7.47 -23.34 -7.24
C GLU A 504 -7.54 -24.78 -6.71
N ALA A 505 -8.24 -25.64 -7.45
CA ALA A 505 -8.18 -27.08 -7.22
C ALA A 505 -6.88 -27.60 -7.80
N LEU A 506 -5.99 -28.12 -6.95
CA LEU A 506 -4.71 -28.69 -7.36
C LEU A 506 -4.90 -30.18 -7.68
N PRO A 507 -4.09 -30.79 -8.56
CA PRO A 507 -4.18 -32.23 -8.80
C PRO A 507 -3.73 -33.05 -7.58
N LYS A 508 -3.96 -34.36 -7.65
CA LYS A 508 -3.45 -35.32 -6.66
C LYS A 508 -1.92 -35.25 -6.60
N GLY A 509 -1.39 -34.62 -5.54
CA GLY A 509 0.03 -34.31 -5.37
C GLY A 509 0.33 -32.82 -5.13
N GLY A 510 -0.67 -31.94 -5.27
CA GLY A 510 -0.56 -30.52 -4.91
C GLY A 510 0.31 -29.66 -5.84
N SER A 511 0.77 -30.20 -6.96
CA SER A 511 1.59 -29.52 -7.97
C SER A 511 1.57 -30.27 -9.30
N GLY A 512 1.90 -29.58 -10.39
CA GLY A 512 1.69 -30.04 -11.76
C GLY A 512 0.21 -30.02 -12.16
N GLY A 513 -0.15 -30.88 -13.11
CA GLY A 513 -1.48 -30.89 -13.75
C GLY A 513 -1.66 -29.72 -14.71
N GLU A 514 -2.39 -29.91 -15.80
CA GLU A 514 -2.62 -28.86 -16.80
C GLU A 514 -4.12 -28.70 -17.07
N ALA A 515 -4.62 -27.47 -16.92
CA ALA A 515 -6.04 -27.15 -17.05
C ALA A 515 -6.19 -25.74 -17.64
N CYS A 516 -6.93 -25.61 -18.75
CA CYS A 516 -6.98 -24.39 -19.57
C CYS A 516 -5.61 -23.69 -19.76
N GLY A 517 -4.60 -24.48 -20.13
CA GLY A 517 -3.22 -24.00 -20.33
C GLY A 517 -2.46 -23.63 -19.05
N ILE A 518 -3.04 -23.77 -17.85
CA ILE A 518 -2.34 -23.48 -16.59
C ILE A 518 -1.79 -24.76 -15.97
N ALA A 519 -0.51 -24.73 -15.57
CA ALA A 519 0.09 -25.75 -14.71
C ALA A 519 0.89 -25.13 -13.56
N ARG A 520 0.53 -25.41 -12.29
CA ARG A 520 1.23 -24.82 -11.12
C ARG A 520 2.33 -25.72 -10.56
N TRP A 521 3.54 -25.17 -10.48
CA TRP A 521 4.72 -25.78 -9.90
C TRP A 521 5.15 -24.99 -8.67
N GLY A 522 4.58 -25.34 -7.52
CA GLY A 522 4.85 -24.68 -6.23
C GLY A 522 4.71 -25.65 -5.06
N GLY A 523 5.20 -25.24 -3.90
CA GLY A 523 5.01 -25.95 -2.64
C GLY A 523 4.75 -25.02 -1.46
N ALA A 524 4.85 -25.56 -0.24
CA ALA A 524 4.70 -24.78 1.00
C ALA A 524 5.84 -23.78 1.24
N ASP A 525 6.99 -24.00 0.60
CA ASP A 525 8.18 -23.13 0.66
C ASP A 525 8.98 -23.22 -0.66
N ARG A 526 10.03 -22.38 -0.77
CA ARG A 526 10.95 -22.34 -1.93
C ARG A 526 11.63 -23.68 -2.22
N TRP A 527 11.92 -24.49 -1.21
CA TRP A 527 12.59 -25.79 -1.35
C TRP A 527 11.64 -26.81 -1.99
N ALA A 528 10.36 -26.78 -1.60
CA ALA A 528 9.29 -27.59 -2.17
C ALA A 528 8.91 -27.10 -3.59
N THR A 529 8.88 -25.79 -3.84
CA THR A 529 8.75 -25.23 -5.20
C THR A 529 9.88 -25.72 -6.12
N ALA A 530 11.13 -25.59 -5.68
CA ALA A 530 12.30 -26.07 -6.42
C ALA A 530 12.26 -27.59 -6.69
N ALA A 531 11.80 -28.39 -5.72
CA ALA A 531 11.62 -29.82 -5.92
C ALA A 531 10.49 -30.15 -6.91
N ALA A 532 9.38 -29.39 -6.92
CA ALA A 532 8.29 -29.54 -7.88
C ALA A 532 8.75 -29.19 -9.32
N ILE A 533 9.41 -28.06 -9.49
CA ILE A 533 10.04 -27.61 -10.75
C ILE A 533 11.10 -28.61 -11.20
N GLY A 534 11.91 -29.11 -10.27
CA GLY A 534 12.92 -30.14 -10.53
C GLY A 534 12.32 -31.38 -11.20
N ARG A 535 11.15 -31.86 -10.75
CA ARG A 535 10.46 -33.03 -11.34
C ARG A 535 9.99 -32.81 -12.78
N LEU A 536 9.80 -31.56 -13.20
CA LEU A 536 9.55 -31.17 -14.59
C LEU A 536 10.87 -31.01 -15.37
N ALA A 537 11.92 -30.51 -14.72
CA ALA A 537 13.28 -30.37 -15.24
C ALA A 537 14.00 -31.73 -15.40
N GLN A 538 13.61 -32.44 -16.45
CA GLN A 538 14.25 -33.64 -17.02
C GLN A 538 14.31 -34.90 -16.14
N ARG A 539 14.20 -36.06 -16.81
CA ARG A 539 14.08 -37.40 -16.19
C ARG A 539 15.23 -38.35 -16.55
N THR A 540 16.28 -37.83 -17.18
CA THR A 540 17.27 -38.60 -17.95
C THR A 540 18.72 -38.46 -17.47
N SER A 541 18.99 -37.50 -16.57
CA SER A 541 20.33 -37.28 -15.98
C SER A 541 20.38 -37.78 -14.54
N ASP A 542 21.52 -38.36 -14.18
CA ASP A 542 21.92 -38.72 -12.82
C ASP A 542 22.67 -37.58 -12.11
N GLU A 543 22.64 -36.36 -12.66
CA GLU A 543 23.21 -35.16 -12.04
C GLU A 543 22.16 -34.22 -11.44
N VAL A 544 22.57 -33.45 -10.42
CA VAL A 544 21.79 -32.35 -9.83
C VAL A 544 22.69 -31.11 -9.70
N VAL A 545 22.16 -29.93 -10.01
CA VAL A 545 22.78 -28.64 -9.66
C VAL A 545 22.14 -28.13 -8.38
N LEU A 546 22.95 -27.71 -7.41
CA LEU A 546 22.51 -27.28 -6.09
C LEU A 546 23.04 -25.87 -5.79
N VAL A 547 22.12 -24.94 -5.55
CA VAL A 547 22.41 -23.52 -5.29
C VAL A 547 21.89 -23.08 -3.93
N ALA A 548 22.39 -21.96 -3.40
CA ALA A 548 21.91 -21.41 -2.13
C ALA A 548 20.53 -20.75 -2.31
N GLY A 549 19.52 -21.20 -1.56
CA GLY A 549 18.16 -20.65 -1.63
C GLY A 549 17.90 -19.43 -0.72
N THR A 550 18.93 -18.95 0.00
CA THR A 550 18.84 -17.77 0.88
C THR A 550 18.96 -16.48 0.07
N GLN A 551 18.18 -15.45 0.46
CA GLN A 551 18.01 -14.24 -0.35
C GLN A 551 19.31 -13.43 -0.58
N SER A 552 20.25 -13.50 0.35
CA SER A 552 21.58 -12.89 0.23
C SER A 552 22.52 -13.61 -0.74
N SER A 553 22.19 -14.84 -1.13
CA SER A 553 23.06 -15.76 -1.87
C SER A 553 22.50 -16.21 -3.23
N ILE A 554 21.26 -15.80 -3.56
CA ILE A 554 20.55 -16.08 -4.82
C ILE A 554 21.37 -15.78 -6.10
N VAL A 555 22.32 -14.84 -6.02
CA VAL A 555 23.13 -14.38 -7.16
C VAL A 555 23.95 -15.48 -7.83
N ASP A 556 24.49 -16.44 -7.05
CA ASP A 556 25.21 -17.59 -7.60
C ASP A 556 24.25 -18.57 -8.34
N GLY A 557 22.95 -18.51 -8.05
CA GLY A 557 21.91 -19.28 -8.72
C GLY A 557 21.46 -18.71 -10.07
N LEU A 558 21.49 -17.39 -10.26
CA LEU A 558 21.05 -16.71 -11.50
C LEU A 558 21.76 -17.25 -12.75
N VAL A 559 23.04 -17.59 -12.60
CA VAL A 559 23.91 -18.13 -13.65
C VAL A 559 23.82 -19.66 -13.79
N ALA A 560 23.18 -20.35 -12.85
CA ALA A 560 23.17 -21.81 -12.80
C ALA A 560 22.19 -22.45 -13.80
N ALA A 561 21.13 -21.74 -14.21
CA ALA A 561 20.09 -22.28 -15.10
C ALA A 561 20.63 -22.79 -16.46
N PRO A 562 21.46 -22.05 -17.22
CA PRO A 562 22.03 -22.55 -18.47
C PRO A 562 23.00 -23.73 -18.28
N PHE A 563 23.80 -23.71 -17.21
CA PHE A 563 24.70 -24.82 -16.89
C PHE A 563 23.91 -26.09 -16.51
N ALA A 564 22.88 -25.97 -15.67
CA ALA A 564 22.02 -27.08 -15.28
C ALA A 564 21.29 -27.68 -16.48
N ARG A 565 20.77 -26.82 -17.37
CA ARG A 565 20.15 -27.25 -18.64
C ARG A 565 21.11 -28.06 -19.50
N TRP A 566 22.36 -27.61 -19.65
CA TRP A 566 23.40 -28.34 -20.37
C TRP A 566 23.79 -29.68 -19.71
N ARG A 567 23.78 -29.77 -18.36
CA ARG A 567 23.95 -31.06 -17.63
C ARG A 567 22.71 -31.96 -17.66
N SER A 568 21.62 -31.55 -18.32
CA SER A 568 20.30 -32.18 -18.23
C SER A 568 19.77 -32.33 -16.80
N ALA A 569 20.25 -31.47 -15.89
CA ALA A 569 20.06 -31.56 -14.45
C ALA A 569 19.03 -30.52 -13.95
N PRO A 570 18.26 -30.84 -12.88
CA PRO A 570 17.45 -29.84 -12.19
C PRO A 570 18.33 -28.89 -11.37
N VAL A 571 17.86 -27.66 -11.17
CA VAL A 571 18.35 -26.77 -10.11
C VAL A 571 17.53 -27.01 -8.84
N LEU A 572 18.16 -27.57 -7.82
CA LEU A 572 17.61 -27.65 -6.47
C LEU A 572 18.23 -26.59 -5.56
N LEU A 573 17.59 -26.37 -4.41
CA LEU A 573 17.97 -25.34 -3.43
C LEU A 573 18.45 -25.96 -2.11
N SER A 574 19.47 -25.35 -1.51
CA SER A 574 20.00 -25.71 -0.18
C SER A 574 20.07 -24.50 0.74
N GLU A 575 20.03 -24.75 2.06
CA GLU A 575 20.59 -23.80 3.04
C GLU A 575 22.12 -23.93 3.07
N GLN A 576 22.78 -23.02 3.81
CA GLN A 576 24.24 -22.94 3.87
C GLN A 576 24.88 -24.26 4.32
N ASP A 577 24.39 -24.88 5.39
CA ASP A 577 25.04 -26.06 6.00
C ASP A 577 24.03 -27.19 6.29
N ALA A 578 22.85 -27.14 5.66
CA ALA A 578 21.76 -28.09 5.79
C ALA A 578 21.00 -28.30 4.46
N LEU A 579 20.62 -29.54 4.18
CA LEU A 579 19.64 -29.90 3.15
C LEU A 579 18.21 -29.82 3.71
N PRO A 580 17.32 -28.97 3.15
CA PRO A 580 15.90 -28.97 3.47
C PRO A 580 15.21 -30.30 3.16
N ALA A 581 14.14 -30.64 3.87
CA ALA A 581 13.46 -31.93 3.74
C ALA A 581 12.96 -32.23 2.31
N ALA A 582 12.45 -31.22 1.59
CA ALA A 582 12.05 -31.35 0.19
C ALA A 582 13.25 -31.68 -0.73
N THR A 583 14.39 -31.03 -0.52
CA THR A 583 15.64 -31.28 -1.25
C THR A 583 16.19 -32.67 -0.96
N VAL A 584 16.18 -33.12 0.31
CA VAL A 584 16.55 -34.50 0.68
C VAL A 584 15.64 -35.52 -0.01
N ALA A 585 14.33 -35.27 -0.05
CA ALA A 585 13.38 -36.17 -0.68
C ALA A 585 13.59 -36.26 -2.20
N GLU A 586 13.80 -35.15 -2.90
CA GLU A 586 14.03 -35.15 -4.34
C GLU A 586 15.40 -35.74 -4.72
N ILE A 587 16.45 -35.54 -3.91
CA ILE A 587 17.74 -36.24 -4.09
C ILE A 587 17.56 -37.75 -3.91
N LYS A 588 16.91 -38.21 -2.82
CA LYS A 588 16.61 -39.65 -2.62
C LYS A 588 15.72 -40.26 -3.71
N ARG A 589 14.87 -39.45 -4.34
CA ARG A 589 13.98 -39.88 -5.45
C ARG A 589 14.71 -39.98 -6.80
N ARG A 590 15.88 -39.34 -6.93
CA ARG A 590 16.72 -39.38 -8.14
C ARG A 590 17.93 -40.31 -8.02
N SER A 591 18.48 -40.48 -6.82
CA SER A 591 19.75 -41.15 -6.57
C SER A 591 20.88 -40.65 -7.50
N PRO A 592 21.17 -39.33 -7.51
CA PRO A 592 22.14 -38.76 -8.44
C PRO A 592 23.56 -39.17 -8.06
N SER A 593 24.36 -39.62 -9.04
CA SER A 593 25.79 -39.88 -8.86
C SER A 593 26.55 -38.59 -8.54
N THR A 594 26.13 -37.48 -9.15
CA THR A 594 26.89 -36.23 -9.17
C THR A 594 26.05 -35.05 -8.71
N VAL A 595 26.56 -34.27 -7.75
CA VAL A 595 25.96 -33.00 -7.33
C VAL A 595 26.94 -31.84 -7.53
N TRP A 596 26.54 -30.87 -8.33
CA TRP A 596 27.30 -29.64 -8.57
C TRP A 596 26.85 -28.53 -7.62
N LEU A 597 27.72 -28.17 -6.68
CA LEU A 597 27.54 -27.00 -5.82
C LEU A 597 27.95 -25.74 -6.60
N VAL A 598 27.00 -24.90 -6.99
CA VAL A 598 27.32 -23.57 -7.56
C VAL A 598 27.27 -22.54 -6.45
N GLY A 599 28.45 -22.02 -6.11
CA GLY A 599 28.68 -21.05 -5.04
C GLY A 599 29.78 -21.43 -4.06
N GLY A 600 30.33 -20.43 -3.38
CA GLY A 600 31.47 -20.55 -2.47
C GLY A 600 31.18 -21.35 -1.18
N LYS A 601 32.24 -21.74 -0.45
CA LYS A 601 32.11 -22.41 0.86
C LYS A 601 31.36 -21.57 1.91
N GLY A 602 31.29 -20.26 1.72
CA GLY A 602 30.51 -19.34 2.56
C GLY A 602 28.99 -19.43 2.35
N VAL A 603 28.51 -19.88 1.18
CA VAL A 603 27.07 -19.97 0.87
C VAL A 603 26.58 -21.41 0.72
N LEU A 604 27.48 -22.36 0.43
CA LEU A 604 27.24 -23.80 0.40
C LEU A 604 28.39 -24.49 1.15
N GLY A 605 28.21 -24.73 2.44
CA GLY A 605 29.23 -25.10 3.42
C GLY A 605 29.73 -26.55 3.36
N PRO A 606 30.63 -26.94 4.28
CA PRO A 606 31.23 -28.27 4.32
C PRO A 606 30.33 -29.33 4.98
N LYS A 607 29.31 -28.98 5.78
CA LYS A 607 28.37 -29.97 6.33
C LYS A 607 27.45 -30.52 5.22
N LEU A 608 27.06 -29.67 4.27
CA LEU A 608 26.30 -30.02 3.09
C LEU A 608 26.93 -31.18 2.31
N VAL A 609 28.25 -31.13 2.04
CA VAL A 609 28.99 -32.21 1.36
C VAL A 609 28.91 -33.54 2.13
N LYS A 610 28.95 -33.48 3.47
CA LYS A 610 28.81 -34.67 4.33
C LYS A 610 27.38 -35.22 4.33
N GLN A 611 26.36 -34.36 4.18
CA GLN A 611 24.97 -34.79 4.05
C GLN A 611 24.70 -35.44 2.69
N LEU A 612 25.19 -34.86 1.59
CA LEU A 612 25.04 -35.41 0.24
C LEU A 612 25.65 -36.82 0.13
N ARG A 613 26.88 -37.04 0.62
CA ARG A 613 27.50 -38.37 0.66
C ARG A 613 26.71 -39.38 1.51
N LYS A 614 26.08 -38.94 2.61
CA LYS A 614 25.16 -39.78 3.42
C LYS A 614 23.83 -40.11 2.71
N LEU A 615 23.52 -39.46 1.59
CA LEU A 615 22.37 -39.78 0.73
C LEU A 615 22.74 -40.65 -0.47
N GLY A 616 24.00 -41.11 -0.59
CA GLY A 616 24.47 -41.94 -1.69
C GLY A 616 24.96 -41.17 -2.92
N VAL A 617 25.34 -39.90 -2.78
CA VAL A 617 25.98 -39.12 -3.86
C VAL A 617 27.48 -39.41 -3.89
N ASP A 618 27.98 -39.91 -5.02
CA ASP A 618 29.37 -40.29 -5.23
C ASP A 618 30.29 -39.06 -5.41
N GLU A 619 30.05 -38.24 -6.44
CA GLU A 619 30.84 -37.04 -6.73
C GLU A 619 30.11 -35.76 -6.30
N VAL A 620 30.72 -35.00 -5.40
CA VAL A 620 30.25 -33.65 -5.03
C VAL A 620 31.24 -32.62 -5.55
N ARG A 621 30.88 -31.98 -6.66
CA ARG A 621 31.69 -31.01 -7.40
C ARG A 621 31.35 -29.60 -6.97
N ARG A 622 32.23 -28.63 -7.23
CA ARG A 622 31.97 -27.21 -6.93
C ARG A 622 32.43 -26.29 -8.05
N ILE A 623 31.61 -25.29 -8.34
CA ILE A 623 31.93 -24.16 -9.21
C ILE A 623 31.73 -22.88 -8.38
N ALA A 624 32.80 -22.11 -8.19
CA ALA A 624 32.79 -20.89 -7.37
C ALA A 624 33.97 -19.99 -7.74
N GLY A 625 33.79 -18.68 -7.61
CA GLY A 625 34.88 -17.70 -7.64
C GLY A 625 35.23 -17.15 -6.26
N ALA A 626 36.00 -16.06 -6.25
CA ALA A 626 36.22 -15.24 -5.05
C ALA A 626 34.96 -14.44 -4.65
N ASP A 627 34.14 -14.08 -5.64
CA ASP A 627 32.87 -13.37 -5.48
C ASP A 627 31.83 -13.85 -6.51
N ARG A 628 30.66 -13.20 -6.54
CA ARG A 628 29.55 -13.44 -7.47
C ARG A 628 29.95 -13.34 -8.96
N TYR A 629 30.87 -12.46 -9.31
CA TYR A 629 31.35 -12.27 -10.69
C TYR A 629 32.31 -13.40 -11.08
N GLY A 630 33.18 -13.80 -10.15
CA GLY A 630 34.03 -14.97 -10.30
C GLY A 630 33.24 -16.28 -10.38
N THR A 631 32.15 -16.45 -9.61
CA THR A 631 31.26 -17.62 -9.73
C THR A 631 30.58 -17.64 -11.09
N ALA A 632 30.03 -16.51 -11.56
CA ALA A 632 29.48 -16.37 -12.91
C ALA A 632 30.51 -16.77 -14.00
N ALA A 633 31.73 -16.25 -13.90
CA ALA A 633 32.81 -16.58 -14.82
C ALA A 633 33.22 -18.07 -14.75
N ALA A 634 33.25 -18.68 -13.57
CA ALA A 634 33.57 -20.10 -13.39
C ALA A 634 32.48 -21.02 -13.96
N VAL A 635 31.19 -20.64 -13.85
CA VAL A 635 30.07 -21.37 -14.47
C VAL A 635 30.12 -21.22 -15.99
N ALA A 636 30.25 -19.99 -16.50
CA ALA A 636 30.40 -19.70 -17.93
C ALA A 636 31.58 -20.45 -18.56
N ALA A 637 32.71 -20.54 -17.86
CA ALA A 637 33.88 -21.29 -18.32
C ALA A 637 33.63 -22.80 -18.50
N ARG A 638 32.67 -23.39 -17.76
CA ARG A 638 32.45 -24.85 -17.71
C ARG A 638 31.43 -25.38 -18.73
N MET A 639 30.62 -24.50 -19.32
CA MET A 639 29.64 -24.76 -20.38
C MET A 639 30.29 -25.07 -21.76
N PRO A 640 29.51 -25.40 -22.82
CA PRO A 640 29.98 -25.45 -24.21
C PRO A 640 30.39 -24.08 -24.75
N ALA A 641 31.34 -24.06 -25.70
CA ALA A 641 31.75 -22.81 -26.37
C ALA A 641 30.60 -22.24 -27.20
N SER A 642 30.42 -20.93 -27.15
CA SER A 642 29.34 -20.19 -27.82
C SER A 642 29.86 -18.82 -28.23
N SER A 643 29.55 -18.36 -29.45
CA SER A 643 29.81 -16.97 -29.85
C SER A 643 28.91 -15.99 -29.10
N SER A 644 27.77 -16.44 -28.59
CA SER A 644 26.77 -15.58 -27.95
C SER A 644 26.73 -15.77 -26.43
N ALA A 645 26.71 -14.66 -25.69
CA ALA A 645 26.55 -14.65 -24.23
C ALA A 645 25.53 -13.61 -23.75
N VAL A 646 25.09 -13.76 -22.51
CA VAL A 646 24.26 -12.77 -21.79
C VAL A 646 25.12 -12.06 -20.75
N VAL A 647 24.99 -10.73 -20.65
CA VAL A 647 25.57 -9.94 -19.56
C VAL A 647 24.46 -9.27 -18.76
N ALA A 648 24.48 -9.43 -17.44
CA ALA A 648 23.46 -8.86 -16.55
C ALA A 648 24.08 -8.33 -15.25
N SER A 649 23.34 -7.50 -14.51
CA SER A 649 23.82 -6.89 -13.29
C SER A 649 23.98 -7.92 -12.15
N GLY A 650 25.14 -7.94 -11.51
CA GLY A 650 25.36 -8.68 -10.26
C GLY A 650 25.04 -7.87 -8.99
N ALA A 651 24.59 -6.62 -9.13
CA ALA A 651 24.23 -5.76 -7.99
C ALA A 651 22.90 -6.18 -7.35
N GLN A 652 22.81 -6.11 -6.02
CA GLN A 652 21.68 -6.68 -5.26
C GLN A 652 20.31 -6.13 -5.68
N ALA A 653 20.22 -4.83 -6.00
CA ALA A 653 18.99 -4.17 -6.43
C ALA A 653 18.50 -4.61 -7.83
N ASN A 654 19.39 -5.18 -8.64
CA ASN A 654 19.20 -5.42 -10.08
C ASN A 654 19.23 -6.91 -10.45
N LEU A 655 19.27 -7.81 -9.46
CA LEU A 655 19.36 -9.26 -9.68
C LEU A 655 18.16 -9.84 -10.46
N VAL A 656 17.03 -9.13 -10.44
CA VAL A 656 15.82 -9.52 -11.16
C VAL A 656 16.04 -9.59 -12.68
N ASP A 657 16.79 -8.65 -13.26
CA ASP A 657 17.07 -8.62 -14.70
C ASP A 657 17.74 -9.93 -15.17
N ALA A 658 18.75 -10.40 -14.41
CA ALA A 658 19.44 -11.66 -14.66
C ALA A 658 18.54 -12.90 -14.47
N ALA A 659 17.48 -12.82 -13.67
CA ALA A 659 16.53 -13.91 -13.50
C ALA A 659 15.60 -14.05 -14.71
N THR A 660 15.13 -12.93 -15.29
CA THR A 660 14.21 -12.93 -16.44
C THR A 660 14.77 -13.67 -17.67
N VAL A 661 16.09 -13.59 -17.87
CA VAL A 661 16.78 -14.21 -19.00
C VAL A 661 17.23 -15.65 -18.72
N GLY A 662 17.15 -16.13 -17.48
CA GLY A 662 17.63 -17.45 -17.06
C GLY A 662 17.14 -18.60 -17.94
N GLY A 663 15.83 -18.62 -18.25
CA GLY A 663 15.21 -19.64 -19.10
C GLY A 663 15.54 -19.52 -20.59
N ALA A 664 15.60 -18.29 -21.12
CA ALA A 664 15.94 -18.04 -22.52
C ALA A 664 17.43 -18.34 -22.80
N ALA A 665 18.32 -17.93 -21.90
CA ALA A 665 19.75 -18.27 -21.95
C ALA A 665 19.96 -19.78 -21.88
N ALA A 666 19.22 -20.49 -21.01
CA ALA A 666 19.27 -21.94 -20.90
C ALA A 666 18.77 -22.65 -22.18
N ALA A 667 17.68 -22.17 -22.78
CA ALA A 667 17.17 -22.70 -24.05
C ALA A 667 18.14 -22.52 -25.24
N ARG A 668 19.06 -21.56 -25.13
CA ARG A 668 20.06 -21.21 -26.17
C ARG A 668 21.49 -21.62 -25.82
N GLU A 669 21.70 -22.34 -24.72
CA GLU A 669 23.00 -22.68 -24.13
C GLU A 669 23.95 -21.48 -23.93
N MET A 670 23.41 -20.26 -23.81
CA MET A 670 24.17 -19.04 -23.63
C MET A 670 24.62 -18.91 -22.16
N PRO A 671 25.92 -18.69 -21.87
CA PRO A 671 26.35 -18.39 -20.51
C PRO A 671 25.84 -17.01 -20.08
N ILE A 672 25.39 -16.90 -18.83
CA ILE A 672 25.10 -15.62 -18.17
C ILE A 672 26.36 -15.20 -17.39
N VAL A 673 26.91 -14.04 -17.73
CA VAL A 673 28.06 -13.44 -17.06
C VAL A 673 27.59 -12.19 -16.31
N LEU A 674 28.03 -12.02 -15.06
CA LEU A 674 27.62 -10.91 -14.22
C LEU A 674 28.62 -9.75 -14.29
N THR A 675 28.11 -8.52 -14.23
CA THR A 675 28.90 -7.28 -14.19
C THR A 675 28.48 -6.37 -13.03
N ALA A 676 29.37 -5.50 -12.55
CA ALA A 676 28.95 -4.39 -11.70
C ALA A 676 28.31 -3.29 -12.57
N PRO A 677 27.45 -2.42 -12.03
CA PRO A 677 26.67 -1.47 -12.84
C PRO A 677 27.50 -0.49 -13.67
N HIS A 678 28.68 -0.08 -13.18
CA HIS A 678 29.55 0.90 -13.84
C HIS A 678 30.96 0.37 -14.15
N ASN A 679 31.19 -0.94 -14.00
CA ASN A 679 32.51 -1.55 -14.22
C ASN A 679 32.36 -3.01 -14.63
N LEU A 680 33.02 -3.41 -15.73
CA LEU A 680 33.14 -4.80 -16.17
C LEU A 680 34.28 -5.49 -15.41
N PRO A 681 34.02 -6.43 -14.49
CA PRO A 681 35.08 -7.09 -13.73
C PRO A 681 36.05 -7.83 -14.66
N ALA A 682 37.34 -7.81 -14.37
CA ALA A 682 38.35 -8.49 -15.21
C ALA A 682 38.03 -9.98 -15.40
N VAL A 683 37.56 -10.68 -14.35
CA VAL A 683 37.11 -12.08 -14.44
C VAL A 683 35.94 -12.29 -15.42
N SER A 684 35.04 -11.31 -15.53
CA SER A 684 33.88 -11.32 -16.43
C SER A 684 34.27 -11.01 -17.87
N ARG A 685 35.17 -10.05 -18.08
CA ARG A 685 35.76 -9.77 -19.41
C ARG A 685 36.55 -10.98 -19.90
N ASP A 686 37.49 -11.46 -19.09
CA ASP A 686 38.48 -12.46 -19.50
C ASP A 686 37.84 -13.81 -19.84
N VAL A 687 36.71 -14.18 -19.21
CA VAL A 687 35.94 -15.37 -19.62
C VAL A 687 35.25 -15.16 -20.97
N LEU A 688 34.68 -13.98 -21.25
CA LEU A 688 34.07 -13.69 -22.55
C LEU A 688 35.12 -13.72 -23.67
N THR A 689 36.29 -13.12 -23.44
CA THR A 689 37.43 -13.15 -24.37
C THR A 689 37.92 -14.58 -24.62
N LYS A 690 38.19 -15.36 -23.56
CA LYS A 690 38.70 -16.74 -23.66
C LYS A 690 37.72 -17.72 -24.32
N ARG A 691 36.44 -17.35 -24.42
CA ARG A 691 35.40 -18.15 -25.09
C ARG A 691 35.10 -17.71 -26.52
N GLY A 692 35.73 -16.64 -26.99
CA GLY A 692 35.52 -16.11 -28.34
C GLY A 692 34.13 -15.48 -28.52
N VAL A 693 33.55 -14.91 -27.46
CA VAL A 693 32.22 -14.28 -27.53
C VAL A 693 32.26 -13.06 -28.46
N ARG A 694 31.33 -13.04 -29.42
CA ARG A 694 31.11 -11.98 -30.42
C ARG A 694 29.70 -11.40 -30.38
N ASP A 695 28.71 -12.11 -29.87
CA ASP A 695 27.36 -11.59 -29.66
C ASP A 695 27.11 -11.41 -28.16
N VAL A 696 26.79 -10.19 -27.71
CA VAL A 696 26.44 -9.94 -26.30
C VAL A 696 25.05 -9.33 -26.21
N THR A 697 24.15 -10.04 -25.53
CA THR A 697 22.88 -9.47 -25.08
C THR A 697 23.03 -8.98 -23.64
N ILE A 698 23.04 -7.67 -23.43
CA ILE A 698 22.89 -7.05 -22.12
C ILE A 698 21.41 -7.12 -21.71
N VAL A 699 21.13 -7.56 -20.49
CA VAL A 699 19.79 -7.51 -19.89
C VAL A 699 19.81 -6.58 -18.68
N GLY A 700 18.89 -5.61 -18.69
CA GLY A 700 18.79 -4.54 -17.71
C GLY A 700 19.04 -3.14 -18.30
N GLY A 701 18.43 -2.13 -17.67
CA GLY A 701 18.58 -0.72 -18.04
C GLY A 701 19.98 -0.16 -17.76
N THR A 702 20.20 1.11 -18.10
CA THR A 702 21.51 1.78 -17.94
C THR A 702 21.94 1.94 -16.48
N GLY A 703 20.98 2.03 -15.54
CA GLY A 703 21.24 1.96 -14.10
C GLY A 703 21.60 0.56 -13.58
N ALA A 704 21.27 -0.51 -14.33
CA ALA A 704 21.62 -1.88 -13.99
C ALA A 704 22.97 -2.30 -14.60
N VAL A 705 23.22 -1.91 -15.85
CA VAL A 705 24.47 -2.10 -16.60
C VAL A 705 24.68 -0.86 -17.47
N SER A 706 25.62 0.02 -17.14
CA SER A 706 25.81 1.30 -17.84
C SER A 706 26.34 1.14 -19.25
N ASP A 707 26.21 2.19 -20.06
CA ASP A 707 26.72 2.17 -21.43
C ASP A 707 28.25 2.13 -21.47
N GLY A 708 28.95 2.66 -20.45
CA GLY A 708 30.39 2.43 -20.28
C GLY A 708 30.77 0.96 -20.12
N VAL A 709 29.88 0.12 -19.57
CA VAL A 709 30.07 -1.35 -19.57
C VAL A 709 29.78 -1.94 -20.95
N ALA A 710 28.77 -1.42 -21.67
CA ALA A 710 28.49 -1.83 -23.05
C ALA A 710 29.66 -1.50 -24.00
N ASP A 711 30.28 -0.34 -23.85
CA ASP A 711 31.42 0.09 -24.66
C ASP A 711 32.71 -0.63 -24.25
N ALA A 712 32.88 -0.98 -22.98
CA ALA A 712 33.94 -1.90 -22.54
C ALA A 712 33.77 -3.29 -23.18
N LEU A 713 32.54 -3.79 -23.33
CA LEU A 713 32.26 -5.05 -24.03
C LEU A 713 32.56 -4.95 -25.53
N ARG A 714 32.09 -3.89 -26.21
CA ARG A 714 32.38 -3.63 -27.64
C ARG A 714 33.89 -3.58 -27.90
N SER A 715 34.61 -2.75 -27.15
CA SER A 715 36.04 -2.49 -27.36
C SER A 715 36.96 -3.65 -26.96
N SER A 716 36.68 -4.36 -25.85
CA SER A 716 37.56 -5.42 -25.37
C SER A 716 37.32 -6.81 -25.98
N LEU A 717 36.17 -7.02 -26.64
CA LEU A 717 35.83 -8.28 -27.31
C LEU A 717 35.77 -8.15 -28.83
N GLY A 718 35.55 -6.94 -29.36
CA GLY A 718 35.13 -6.76 -30.76
C GLY A 718 33.81 -7.49 -31.00
N ALA A 719 32.80 -7.15 -30.19
CA ALA A 719 31.52 -7.86 -30.11
C ALA A 719 30.32 -6.92 -30.37
N ASP A 720 29.28 -7.47 -30.99
CA ASP A 720 28.00 -6.81 -31.20
C ASP A 720 27.18 -6.83 -29.91
N VAL A 721 26.96 -5.65 -29.33
CA VAL A 721 26.31 -5.47 -28.03
C VAL A 721 24.91 -4.88 -28.18
N ARG A 722 23.89 -5.73 -27.97
CA ARG A 722 22.45 -5.39 -27.93
C ARG A 722 21.97 -5.31 -26.49
N ARG A 723 21.17 -4.29 -26.14
CA ARG A 723 20.52 -4.16 -24.81
C ARG A 723 19.06 -4.60 -24.87
N LEU A 724 18.58 -5.25 -23.81
CA LEU A 724 17.17 -5.56 -23.53
C LEU A 724 16.80 -5.00 -22.16
N ALA A 725 15.79 -4.13 -22.12
CA ALA A 725 15.30 -3.48 -20.90
C ALA A 725 13.86 -3.00 -21.13
N GLY A 726 13.14 -2.73 -20.04
CA GLY A 726 11.94 -1.90 -20.03
C GLY A 726 11.99 -0.89 -18.87
N ASP A 727 10.90 -0.14 -18.67
CA ASP A 727 10.82 0.91 -17.64
C ASP A 727 10.85 0.36 -16.21
N ASP A 728 10.53 -0.93 -16.05
CA ASP A 728 10.62 -1.68 -14.79
C ASP A 728 11.05 -3.15 -15.04
N ARG A 729 11.19 -3.90 -13.95
CA ARG A 729 11.61 -5.32 -13.95
C ARG A 729 10.70 -6.25 -14.78
N TYR A 730 9.39 -5.99 -14.80
CA TYR A 730 8.42 -6.75 -15.59
C TYR A 730 8.49 -6.35 -17.07
N GLY A 731 8.73 -5.06 -17.35
CA GLY A 731 9.10 -4.55 -18.67
C GLY A 731 10.37 -5.20 -19.23
N THR A 732 11.43 -5.31 -18.44
CA THR A 732 12.66 -6.04 -18.83
C THR A 732 12.38 -7.53 -19.08
N ALA A 733 11.48 -8.17 -18.33
CA ALA A 733 11.06 -9.55 -18.59
C ALA A 733 10.33 -9.69 -19.94
N LEU A 734 9.41 -8.78 -20.25
CA LEU A 734 8.67 -8.75 -21.51
C LEU A 734 9.58 -8.44 -22.71
N ALA A 735 10.51 -7.51 -22.57
CA ALA A 735 11.54 -7.23 -23.58
C ALA A 735 12.41 -8.47 -23.82
N THR A 736 12.80 -9.18 -22.76
CA THR A 736 13.59 -10.41 -22.84
C THR A 736 12.82 -11.56 -23.49
N ALA A 737 11.58 -11.82 -23.06
CA ALA A 737 10.75 -12.87 -23.64
C ALA A 737 10.48 -12.62 -25.13
N SER A 738 10.14 -11.39 -25.51
CA SER A 738 9.93 -10.99 -26.91
C SER A 738 11.21 -11.16 -27.75
N ALA A 739 12.36 -10.73 -27.24
CA ALA A 739 13.64 -10.77 -27.95
C ALA A 739 14.24 -12.18 -28.14
N PHE A 740 13.64 -13.20 -27.53
CA PHE A 740 13.97 -14.61 -27.69
C PHE A 740 12.78 -15.45 -28.20
N ALA A 741 11.60 -14.85 -28.45
CA ALA A 741 10.35 -15.54 -28.75
C ALA A 741 10.46 -16.55 -29.90
N GLU A 742 10.93 -16.09 -31.06
CA GLU A 742 11.19 -16.91 -32.25
C GLU A 742 12.22 -18.03 -32.00
N LYS A 743 13.25 -17.75 -31.18
CA LYS A 743 14.42 -18.62 -30.99
C LYS A 743 14.24 -19.69 -29.90
N VAL A 744 13.13 -19.65 -29.16
CA VAL A 744 12.80 -20.53 -28.02
C VAL A 744 11.40 -21.12 -28.14
N GLY A 745 10.46 -20.41 -28.79
CA GLY A 745 9.05 -20.77 -28.90
C GLY A 745 8.20 -20.17 -27.78
N THR A 746 7.00 -19.69 -28.14
CA THR A 746 6.06 -19.03 -27.21
C THR A 746 4.99 -19.97 -26.65
N ALA A 747 4.69 -21.09 -27.32
CA ALA A 747 3.58 -21.97 -26.96
C ALA A 747 3.57 -22.43 -25.49
N ARG A 748 4.74 -22.57 -24.84
CA ARG A 748 4.83 -22.87 -23.40
C ARG A 748 5.87 -22.00 -22.69
N VAL A 749 5.39 -21.09 -21.85
CA VAL A 749 6.23 -20.16 -21.06
C VAL A 749 6.14 -20.45 -19.56
N THR A 750 6.98 -19.78 -18.78
CA THR A 750 6.96 -19.81 -17.32
C THR A 750 6.62 -18.43 -16.77
N VAL A 751 5.76 -18.36 -15.75
CA VAL A 751 5.44 -17.11 -15.04
C VAL A 751 5.70 -17.29 -13.54
N ALA A 752 6.50 -16.40 -12.95
CA ALA A 752 6.81 -16.37 -11.51
C ALA A 752 6.51 -15.01 -10.89
N ASN A 753 6.54 -14.90 -9.55
CA ASN A 753 6.47 -13.59 -8.89
C ASN A 753 7.83 -12.87 -8.97
N GLY A 754 7.82 -11.61 -9.43
CA GLY A 754 9.01 -10.78 -9.62
C GLY A 754 9.46 -9.98 -8.41
N ALA A 755 8.79 -10.07 -7.26
CA ALA A 755 9.22 -9.43 -6.02
C ALA A 755 10.46 -10.12 -5.43
N ASP A 756 11.36 -9.34 -4.83
CA ASP A 756 12.68 -9.82 -4.38
C ASP A 756 12.58 -11.08 -3.51
N SER A 757 11.67 -11.08 -2.52
CA SER A 757 11.45 -12.19 -1.58
C SER A 757 11.13 -13.53 -2.23
N SER A 758 10.54 -13.51 -3.43
CA SER A 758 10.07 -14.68 -4.19
C SER A 758 10.92 -15.00 -5.42
N LEU A 759 11.87 -14.12 -5.78
CA LEU A 759 12.66 -14.21 -7.01
C LEU A 759 13.35 -15.57 -7.22
N ILE A 760 13.72 -16.25 -6.12
CA ILE A 760 14.39 -17.57 -6.13
C ILE A 760 13.60 -18.63 -6.93
N ASP A 761 12.27 -18.58 -6.92
CA ASP A 761 11.44 -19.57 -7.61
C ASP A 761 11.65 -19.46 -9.13
N SER A 762 11.73 -18.24 -9.67
CA SER A 762 12.05 -17.98 -11.09
C SER A 762 13.43 -18.51 -11.50
N VAL A 763 14.43 -18.41 -10.60
CA VAL A 763 15.80 -18.88 -10.83
C VAL A 763 15.83 -20.40 -11.02
N THR A 764 15.10 -21.15 -10.19
CA THR A 764 15.01 -22.61 -10.33
C THR A 764 14.30 -23.02 -11.62
N ALA A 765 13.30 -22.24 -12.06
CA ALA A 765 12.55 -22.50 -13.27
C ALA A 765 13.33 -22.21 -14.56
N GLY A 766 14.40 -21.41 -14.52
CA GLY A 766 15.28 -21.18 -15.68
C GLY A 766 15.85 -22.49 -16.28
N ALA A 767 16.07 -23.52 -15.46
CA ALA A 767 16.54 -24.83 -15.93
C ALA A 767 15.55 -25.56 -16.86
N LEU A 768 14.28 -25.13 -16.90
CA LEU A 768 13.27 -25.64 -17.84
C LEU A 768 13.58 -25.29 -19.31
N GLY A 769 14.40 -24.26 -19.57
CA GLY A 769 14.72 -23.81 -20.92
C GLY A 769 13.49 -23.27 -21.67
N ARG A 770 12.73 -22.39 -21.03
CA ARG A 770 11.52 -21.72 -21.56
C ARG A 770 11.67 -20.22 -21.46
N LEU A 771 10.84 -19.47 -22.20
CA LEU A 771 10.71 -18.03 -21.96
C LEU A 771 10.16 -17.81 -20.54
N ALA A 772 10.79 -16.90 -19.79
CA ALA A 772 10.42 -16.60 -18.41
C ALA A 772 9.87 -15.18 -18.30
N LEU A 773 8.68 -15.08 -17.73
CA LEU A 773 7.97 -13.84 -17.42
C LEU A 773 7.88 -13.72 -15.89
N ILE A 774 7.76 -12.49 -15.40
CA ILE A 774 7.49 -12.21 -14.00
C ILE A 774 6.34 -11.22 -13.86
N VAL A 775 5.60 -11.35 -12.75
CA VAL A 775 4.47 -10.48 -12.38
C VAL A 775 4.59 -10.02 -10.93
N PRO A 776 3.98 -8.88 -10.55
CA PRO A 776 3.72 -8.58 -9.14
C PRO A 776 2.64 -9.53 -8.59
N PHE A 777 2.44 -9.54 -7.27
CA PHE A 777 1.39 -10.35 -6.63
C PHE A 777 -0.03 -10.01 -7.12
N THR A 778 -0.24 -8.81 -7.67
CA THR A 778 -1.52 -8.31 -8.18
C THR A 778 -1.82 -8.65 -9.64
N GLY A 779 -0.88 -9.27 -10.37
CA GLY A 779 -0.96 -9.40 -11.83
C GLY A 779 -0.47 -8.16 -12.60
N ASP A 780 -0.25 -8.32 -13.90
CA ASP A 780 0.23 -7.27 -14.81
C ASP A 780 -0.45 -7.41 -16.18
N ALA A 781 -1.21 -6.39 -16.59
CA ALA A 781 -1.93 -6.38 -17.86
C ALA A 781 -1.02 -6.43 -19.10
N ARG A 782 0.25 -6.02 -18.96
CA ARG A 782 1.26 -6.14 -20.04
C ARG A 782 1.68 -7.60 -20.25
N VAL A 783 1.61 -8.42 -19.21
CA VAL A 783 1.89 -9.87 -19.28
C VAL A 783 0.72 -10.61 -19.92
N THR A 784 -0.53 -10.35 -19.53
CA THR A 784 -1.70 -10.98 -20.19
C THR A 784 -1.78 -10.60 -21.68
N ALA A 785 -1.62 -9.33 -22.02
CA ALA A 785 -1.58 -8.88 -23.42
C ALA A 785 -0.41 -9.48 -24.22
N TRP A 786 0.68 -9.88 -23.56
CA TRP A 786 1.77 -10.61 -24.21
C TRP A 786 1.43 -12.09 -24.41
N LEU A 787 0.76 -12.75 -23.46
CA LEU A 787 0.33 -14.15 -23.61
C LEU A 787 -0.61 -14.33 -24.81
N ASP A 788 -1.62 -13.48 -24.90
CA ASP A 788 -2.58 -13.38 -26.02
C ASP A 788 -1.84 -13.15 -27.36
N LYS A 789 -1.14 -12.02 -27.48
CA LYS A 789 -0.41 -11.63 -28.70
C LYS A 789 0.57 -12.68 -29.23
N ASN A 790 1.15 -13.51 -28.35
CA ASN A 790 2.13 -14.53 -28.72
C ASN A 790 1.52 -15.95 -28.85
N ALA A 791 0.19 -16.07 -28.82
CA ALA A 791 -0.56 -17.33 -28.90
C ALA A 791 -0.05 -18.39 -27.92
N VAL A 792 0.18 -18.00 -26.67
CA VAL A 792 0.68 -18.92 -25.64
C VAL A 792 -0.41 -19.93 -25.28
N THR A 793 -0.17 -21.21 -25.52
CA THR A 793 -1.13 -22.28 -25.19
C THR A 793 -0.98 -22.79 -23.76
N THR A 794 0.20 -22.59 -23.14
CA THR A 794 0.49 -23.07 -21.78
C THR A 794 1.37 -22.11 -20.98
N VAL A 795 0.98 -21.84 -19.73
CA VAL A 795 1.77 -21.16 -18.70
C VAL A 795 2.07 -22.11 -17.55
N ASP A 796 3.35 -22.35 -17.30
CA ASP A 796 3.84 -22.96 -16.07
C ASP A 796 3.95 -21.87 -14.98
N VAL A 797 2.96 -21.83 -14.08
CA VAL A 797 2.94 -20.92 -12.92
C VAL A 797 3.90 -21.43 -11.86
N VAL A 798 4.87 -20.61 -11.47
CA VAL A 798 5.96 -20.98 -10.57
C VAL A 798 5.77 -20.30 -9.21
N GLY A 799 5.73 -21.12 -8.16
CA GLY A 799 5.41 -20.72 -6.79
C GLY A 799 3.99 -21.10 -6.33
N GLY A 800 3.79 -21.11 -5.02
CA GLY A 800 2.49 -21.42 -4.41
C GLY A 800 1.45 -20.29 -4.56
N ALA A 801 0.21 -20.55 -4.16
CA ALA A 801 -0.89 -19.57 -4.22
C ALA A 801 -0.69 -18.33 -3.33
N GLY A 802 0.20 -18.40 -2.33
CA GLY A 802 0.66 -17.23 -1.55
C GLY A 802 1.75 -16.39 -2.23
N VAL A 803 2.18 -16.77 -3.44
CA VAL A 803 3.23 -16.10 -4.22
C VAL A 803 2.71 -15.65 -5.58
N VAL A 804 2.00 -16.51 -6.31
CA VAL A 804 1.21 -16.11 -7.49
C VAL A 804 -0.25 -16.51 -7.21
N PRO A 805 -1.15 -15.57 -6.86
CA PRO A 805 -2.48 -15.92 -6.36
C PRO A 805 -3.42 -16.40 -7.48
N PRO A 806 -4.48 -17.16 -7.15
CA PRO A 806 -5.41 -17.68 -8.15
C PRO A 806 -6.12 -16.60 -8.99
N SER A 807 -6.21 -15.36 -8.52
CA SER A 807 -6.72 -14.22 -9.31
C SER A 807 -5.81 -13.92 -10.52
N THR A 808 -4.51 -13.78 -10.28
CA THR A 808 -3.51 -13.58 -11.34
C THR A 808 -3.39 -14.79 -12.26
N VAL A 809 -3.65 -16.00 -11.76
CA VAL A 809 -3.73 -17.20 -12.61
C VAL A 809 -5.03 -17.23 -13.43
N ALA A 810 -6.15 -16.72 -12.88
CA ALA A 810 -7.40 -16.54 -13.62
C ALA A 810 -7.25 -15.52 -14.76
N GLU A 811 -6.44 -14.47 -14.57
CA GLU A 811 -6.08 -13.51 -15.62
C GLU A 811 -5.34 -14.19 -16.78
N PHE A 812 -4.35 -15.06 -16.50
CA PHE A 812 -3.67 -15.84 -17.55
C PHE A 812 -4.62 -16.83 -18.25
N ALA A 813 -5.45 -17.55 -17.49
CA ALA A 813 -6.46 -18.47 -18.03
C ALA A 813 -7.58 -17.75 -18.83
N ARG A 814 -7.74 -16.43 -18.62
CA ARG A 814 -8.64 -15.57 -19.41
C ARG A 814 -7.98 -15.02 -20.68
N ALA A 815 -6.66 -14.82 -20.67
CA ALA A 815 -5.88 -14.29 -21.79
C ALA A 815 -5.36 -15.34 -22.79
N MET A 816 -5.56 -16.63 -22.52
CA MET A 816 -5.19 -17.76 -23.40
C MET A 816 -6.44 -18.51 -23.94
N ARG A 817 -7.55 -17.78 -24.11
CA ARG A 817 -8.86 -18.27 -24.58
C ARG A 817 -9.24 -17.63 -25.91
#